data_AF-W6Y4P4-F1
#
_entry.id   AF-W6Y4P4-F1
#
_cell.length_a   1.000
_cell.length_b   1.000
_cell.length_c   1.000
_cell.angle_alpha   90.00
_cell.angle_beta   90.00
_cell.angle_gamma   90.00
#
_symmetry.space_group_name_H-M   'P 1'
#
loop_
_entity.id
_entity.type
_entity.pdbx_description
1 polymer ?
#
loop_
_entity_poly.entity_id
_entity_poly.type
_entity_poly.pdbx_seq_one_letter_code
_entity_poly.pdbx_strand_id
1 'polypeptide(L)'
;MAVRKFTQPSSLEDTLQKASNMSKEEATRSEESARNSTQSYPAEAQAPLANHTNPNSRPGITFAHQDSLPKLPIPELDSSCKKYLAALKPLQTPKEYNDTVHAVEDFLKSDGPVLQEKLKKYASGKANYIEQFWYDSYLNFDNPVVLNLNPFFLLEDDPTPARNNQVTRAASLVVSALAFVRAVRREELPPDTVRGQPLCMYQYSRLFGTARIPTEHGCQIGQDPTSKHIVVMCHGQVYWFDVMDDNHDLIMTEKDIALNLQVIIDDAQEVPIQEAAKGAIGVLSTENRKVWAGLRDVLHREEGSNNSDCLNIVDSALFVLCLDYTEPQTGADLCMNMLCGTSKIERGVQVGTCTNRWYDKLQIIVCKNGSAGINFEHTGVDGHTVLRFASDVYTDTILRFARTINGSAPSLWASSSPDPAKRDPESFGDVQTTPHKLEWDMVPELGTALRFAETRLADLIQQNEFATLEFPHYGKNFMTSMGFSPDAFVQMAFQAAYYGLYGRIECVYEPAMTKIYYHGRTEAIRSVTEESVEFLKTFWGENPASQKIDALRKACQKHTENTKICSKAQGPDRHLYALYCIWQRAIDESQDMASSDGWDSTRPSSPDASGVASPNRNSTHSENGSISSSPPPSPVQHSMPALFADAGWDKINTTILSTSNCGNPSLRQFGFGPTSAEGFGIGYIIKDGSISICASSKHRQTSRFIDALESYFLEIRKLLRQIKRRGTSTDKTATRAREAEDRPLATRLKSRGRIILGDGAKQQTPSESVADEEEDDGLGGYGFFDAGMLRQALNANRAQVEPVERDVIRRNIGRRLRLAEY
;
A
#
# COMPACT_ATOMS: atom_id res chain seq x y z
N MET A 1 -7.02 -39.33 32.55
CA MET A 1 -6.05 -40.25 31.90
C MET A 1 -6.77 -40.99 30.77
N ALA A 2 -6.01 -41.56 29.82
CA ALA A 2 -6.46 -42.19 28.59
C ALA A 2 -7.04 -41.23 27.52
N VAL A 3 -6.14 -40.68 26.70
CA VAL A 3 -6.43 -40.34 25.29
C VAL A 3 -5.87 -41.48 24.44
N ARG A 4 -6.56 -41.88 23.36
CA ARG A 4 -6.13 -42.95 22.46
C ARG A 4 -5.27 -42.38 21.32
N LYS A 5 -4.17 -43.06 20.99
CA LYS A 5 -3.50 -42.92 19.67
C LYS A 5 -4.37 -43.55 18.58
N PHE A 6 -4.24 -43.07 17.35
CA PHE A 6 -4.76 -43.76 16.17
C PHE A 6 -3.66 -44.53 15.44
N THR A 7 -3.91 -45.84 15.28
CA THR A 7 -3.17 -46.79 14.42
C THR A 7 -1.69 -47.07 14.75
N GLN A 8 -1.10 -47.98 13.98
CA GLN A 8 -0.20 -49.03 14.48
C GLN A 8 1.29 -48.70 14.23
N PRO A 9 2.19 -48.92 15.21
CA PRO A 9 3.61 -48.60 15.05
C PRO A 9 4.34 -49.57 14.12
N SER A 10 5.23 -49.01 13.28
CA SER A 10 6.36 -49.71 12.68
C SER A 10 7.34 -50.24 13.74
N SER A 11 8.28 -51.10 13.38
CA SER A 11 9.32 -51.50 14.34
C SER A 11 10.21 -50.30 14.70
N LEU A 12 10.86 -50.35 15.86
CA LEU A 12 11.75 -49.28 16.29
C LEU A 12 12.95 -49.15 15.33
N GLU A 13 13.42 -50.27 14.76
CA GLU A 13 14.52 -50.30 13.79
C GLU A 13 14.11 -49.71 12.43
N ASP A 14 12.93 -50.04 11.89
CA ASP A 14 12.39 -49.39 10.67
C ASP A 14 12.29 -47.87 10.84
N THR A 15 11.85 -47.45 12.03
CA THR A 15 11.61 -46.04 12.36
C THR A 15 12.92 -45.28 12.48
N LEU A 16 13.95 -45.87 13.10
CA LEU A 16 15.29 -45.30 13.19
C LEU A 16 16.03 -45.30 11.85
N GLN A 17 15.85 -46.33 11.00
CA GLN A 17 16.44 -46.36 9.66
C GLN A 17 15.79 -45.34 8.72
N LYS A 18 14.45 -45.16 8.77
CA LYS A 18 13.78 -44.10 8.01
C LYS A 18 14.22 -42.71 8.47
N ALA A 19 14.27 -42.46 9.78
CA ALA A 19 14.78 -41.19 10.32
C ALA A 19 16.23 -40.93 9.86
N SER A 20 17.12 -41.93 9.90
CA SER A 20 18.54 -41.82 9.49
C SER A 20 18.76 -41.65 7.97
N ASN A 21 17.73 -41.83 7.15
CA ASN A 21 17.79 -41.59 5.70
C ASN A 21 17.09 -40.27 5.33
N MET A 22 15.89 -40.02 5.87
CA MET A 22 15.21 -38.72 5.73
C MET A 22 16.11 -37.59 6.24
N SER A 23 16.69 -37.72 7.44
CA SER A 23 17.59 -36.71 8.00
C SER A 23 18.91 -36.54 7.25
N LYS A 24 19.19 -37.34 6.21
CA LYS A 24 20.33 -37.14 5.30
C LYS A 24 19.90 -36.43 4.04
N GLU A 25 18.75 -36.78 3.47
CA GLU A 25 18.20 -36.11 2.29
C GLU A 25 17.71 -34.70 2.64
N GLU A 26 17.09 -34.53 3.82
CA GLU A 26 16.74 -33.26 4.44
C GLU A 26 18.00 -32.46 4.80
N ALA A 27 19.04 -33.08 5.39
CA ALA A 27 20.30 -32.38 5.66
C ALA A 27 21.05 -31.97 4.39
N THR A 28 21.00 -32.74 3.29
CA THR A 28 21.57 -32.28 2.01
C THR A 28 20.75 -31.18 1.36
N ARG A 29 19.40 -31.23 1.42
CA ARG A 29 18.55 -30.10 0.99
C ARG A 29 18.83 -28.85 1.84
N SER A 30 19.04 -29.00 3.15
CA SER A 30 19.35 -27.90 4.08
C SER A 30 20.76 -27.34 3.89
N GLU A 31 21.80 -28.17 3.75
CA GLU A 31 23.16 -27.74 3.41
C GLU A 31 23.22 -26.99 2.07
N GLU A 32 22.49 -27.46 1.06
CA GLU A 32 22.44 -26.82 -0.26
C GLU A 32 21.62 -25.52 -0.21
N SER A 33 20.53 -25.48 0.55
CA SER A 33 19.72 -24.27 0.77
C SER A 33 20.48 -23.20 1.57
N ALA A 34 21.23 -23.57 2.61
CA ALA A 34 22.07 -22.67 3.40
C ALA A 34 23.26 -22.10 2.61
N ARG A 35 23.86 -22.90 1.72
CA ARG A 35 24.89 -22.44 0.77
C ARG A 35 24.35 -21.49 -0.30
N ASN A 36 23.07 -21.62 -0.64
CA ASN A 36 22.39 -20.73 -1.58
C ASN A 36 21.85 -19.45 -0.90
N SER A 37 21.38 -19.51 0.35
CA SER A 37 20.83 -18.35 1.08
C SER A 37 21.91 -17.37 1.55
N THR A 38 23.15 -17.83 1.74
CA THR A 38 24.32 -16.98 2.01
C THR A 38 24.84 -16.23 0.77
N GLN A 39 24.24 -16.46 -0.41
CA GLN A 39 24.48 -15.67 -1.62
C GLN A 39 23.27 -14.77 -1.90
N SER A 40 23.51 -13.60 -2.51
CA SER A 40 22.42 -12.77 -3.06
C SER A 40 21.57 -13.61 -4.02
N TYR A 41 20.23 -13.51 -3.91
CA TYR A 41 19.30 -14.20 -4.83
C TYR A 41 19.81 -14.15 -6.27
N PRO A 42 19.92 -15.29 -6.98
CA PRO A 42 20.41 -15.31 -8.35
C PRO A 42 19.71 -14.28 -9.23
N ALA A 43 20.39 -13.76 -10.25
CA ALA A 43 19.80 -12.75 -11.14
C ALA A 43 18.48 -13.22 -11.79
N GLU A 44 18.29 -14.54 -11.91
CA GLU A 44 17.07 -15.21 -12.39
C GLU A 44 15.91 -15.18 -11.37
N ALA A 45 16.21 -15.14 -10.07
CA ALA A 45 15.23 -14.93 -8.98
C ALA A 45 14.96 -13.44 -8.68
N GLN A 46 15.82 -12.53 -9.19
CA GLN A 46 15.57 -11.09 -9.22
C GLN A 46 14.80 -10.65 -10.48
N ALA A 47 14.75 -11.51 -11.50
CA ALA A 47 13.99 -11.29 -12.72
C ALA A 47 12.48 -11.47 -12.46
N PRO A 48 11.60 -10.75 -13.19
CA PRO A 48 10.19 -11.12 -13.24
C PRO A 48 10.04 -12.54 -13.81
N LEU A 49 8.89 -13.19 -13.56
CA LEU A 49 8.48 -14.46 -14.18
C LEU A 49 8.89 -14.50 -15.67
N ALA A 50 9.90 -15.31 -15.99
CA ALA A 50 10.55 -15.31 -17.29
C ALA A 50 9.78 -16.18 -18.31
N ASN A 51 9.46 -15.59 -19.47
CA ASN A 51 8.63 -16.19 -20.50
C ASN A 51 9.11 -17.59 -20.96
N HIS A 52 8.15 -18.50 -21.15
CA HIS A 52 8.17 -19.59 -22.12
C HIS A 52 9.48 -20.38 -22.28
N THR A 53 9.86 -21.17 -21.28
CA THR A 53 10.82 -22.29 -21.46
C THR A 53 10.29 -23.40 -22.38
N ASN A 54 8.98 -23.44 -22.65
CA ASN A 54 8.34 -24.38 -23.55
C ASN A 54 7.91 -23.71 -24.89
N PRO A 55 8.61 -23.94 -26.00
CA PRO A 55 8.25 -23.33 -27.30
C PRO A 55 6.95 -23.86 -27.93
N ASN A 56 6.26 -24.83 -27.30
CA ASN A 56 4.97 -25.36 -27.76
C ASN A 56 3.76 -24.75 -27.02
N SER A 57 3.96 -23.95 -25.97
CA SER A 57 2.85 -23.23 -25.32
C SER A 57 2.40 -22.05 -26.19
N ARG A 58 1.09 -21.77 -26.23
CA ARG A 58 0.58 -20.50 -26.79
C ARG A 58 1.12 -19.33 -25.96
N PRO A 59 1.42 -18.17 -26.58
CA PRO A 59 1.79 -16.98 -25.82
C PRO A 59 0.66 -16.58 -24.86
N GLY A 60 1.04 -16.12 -23.67
CA GLY A 60 0.12 -15.62 -22.66
C GLY A 60 -0.62 -14.37 -23.08
N ILE A 61 -1.78 -14.10 -22.47
CA ILE A 61 -2.52 -12.85 -22.69
C ILE A 61 -2.12 -11.77 -21.69
N THR A 62 -1.72 -12.13 -20.46
CA THR A 62 -1.46 -11.16 -19.38
C THR A 62 -0.40 -10.13 -19.75
N PHE A 63 0.69 -10.51 -20.40
CA PHE A 63 1.76 -9.58 -20.77
C PHE A 63 1.69 -9.11 -22.24
N ALA A 64 0.66 -9.47 -23.00
CA ALA A 64 0.58 -9.28 -24.46
C ALA A 64 0.66 -7.82 -24.97
N HIS A 65 0.48 -6.83 -24.10
CA HIS A 65 0.64 -5.40 -24.44
C HIS A 65 1.94 -4.77 -23.93
N GLN A 66 2.73 -5.46 -23.11
CA GLN A 66 3.90 -4.89 -22.42
C GLN A 66 4.87 -4.18 -23.38
N ASP A 67 5.30 -4.86 -24.44
CA ASP A 67 6.27 -4.33 -25.41
C ASP A 67 5.73 -3.19 -26.29
N SER A 68 4.41 -2.96 -26.27
CA SER A 68 3.76 -1.85 -26.98
C SER A 68 3.58 -0.58 -26.13
N LEU A 69 3.85 -0.65 -24.83
CA LEU A 69 3.68 0.50 -23.94
C LEU A 69 4.79 1.55 -24.13
N PRO A 70 4.46 2.85 -24.16
CA PRO A 70 5.47 3.91 -24.24
C PRO A 70 6.33 3.93 -22.97
N LYS A 71 7.63 4.23 -23.10
CA LYS A 71 8.48 4.51 -21.93
C LYS A 71 8.02 5.76 -21.18
N LEU A 72 8.22 5.79 -19.86
CA LEU A 72 7.91 6.96 -19.04
C LEU A 72 8.72 8.18 -19.52
N PRO A 73 8.08 9.29 -19.92
CA PRO A 73 8.79 10.47 -20.43
C PRO A 73 9.50 11.21 -19.31
N ILE A 74 10.72 11.69 -19.58
CA ILE A 74 11.40 12.69 -18.74
C ILE A 74 10.82 14.06 -19.12
N PRO A 75 10.20 14.82 -18.21
CA PRO A 75 9.70 16.16 -18.50
C PRO A 75 10.82 17.16 -18.81
N GLU A 76 10.48 18.27 -19.49
CA GLU A 76 11.42 19.39 -19.64
C GLU A 76 11.69 20.08 -18.30
N LEU A 77 12.96 20.38 -18.02
CA LEU A 77 13.44 20.92 -16.75
C LEU A 77 12.69 22.21 -16.34
N ASP A 78 12.59 23.16 -17.27
CA ASP A 78 11.78 24.38 -17.15
C ASP A 78 10.33 24.11 -16.73
N SER A 79 9.73 23.03 -17.26
CA SER A 79 8.33 22.68 -17.03
C SER A 79 8.13 22.17 -15.60
N SER A 80 9.01 21.28 -15.13
CA SER A 80 8.99 20.80 -13.74
C SER A 80 9.31 21.92 -12.76
N CYS A 81 10.30 22.78 -13.04
CA CYS A 81 10.65 23.91 -12.16
C CYS A 81 9.48 24.92 -12.02
N LYS A 82 8.78 25.23 -13.11
CA LYS A 82 7.58 26.11 -13.07
C LYS A 82 6.40 25.48 -12.31
N LYS A 83 6.20 24.16 -12.42
CA LYS A 83 5.17 23.42 -11.66
C LYS A 83 5.50 23.32 -10.17
N TYR A 84 6.77 23.09 -9.83
CA TYR A 84 7.29 23.08 -8.46
C TYR A 84 7.06 24.42 -7.75
N LEU A 85 7.41 25.53 -8.40
CA LEU A 85 7.09 26.87 -7.91
C LEU A 85 5.58 27.09 -7.73
N ALA A 86 4.76 26.69 -8.71
CA ALA A 86 3.30 26.82 -8.61
C ALA A 86 2.69 26.02 -7.44
N ALA A 87 3.24 24.84 -7.13
CA ALA A 87 2.80 24.01 -5.99
C ALA A 87 3.28 24.57 -4.62
N LEU A 88 4.43 25.25 -4.58
CA LEU A 88 4.96 25.86 -3.35
C LEU A 88 4.38 27.23 -3.02
N LYS A 89 4.01 28.03 -4.04
CA LYS A 89 3.43 29.37 -3.87
C LYS A 89 2.28 29.47 -2.86
N PRO A 90 1.28 28.56 -2.80
CA PRO A 90 0.23 28.61 -1.78
C PRO A 90 0.67 28.12 -0.37
N LEU A 91 1.84 27.48 -0.25
CA LEU A 91 2.41 26.94 0.99
C LEU A 91 3.46 27.88 1.64
N GLN A 92 3.84 28.96 0.95
CA GLN A 92 4.95 29.83 1.34
C GLN A 92 4.49 31.27 1.63
N THR A 93 5.23 31.94 2.52
CA THR A 93 5.19 33.39 2.66
C THR A 93 5.83 34.06 1.43
N PRO A 94 5.50 35.33 1.11
CA PRO A 94 6.11 36.03 -0.02
C PRO A 94 7.64 36.14 0.04
N LYS A 95 8.25 36.06 1.24
CA LYS A 95 9.72 36.00 1.36
C LYS A 95 10.24 34.62 0.98
N GLU A 96 9.75 33.56 1.63
CA GLU A 96 10.14 32.18 1.33
C GLU A 96 9.99 31.87 -0.16
N TYR A 97 8.88 32.29 -0.79
CA TYR A 97 8.66 32.07 -2.21
C TYR A 97 9.67 32.80 -3.10
N ASN A 98 10.03 34.05 -2.78
CA ASN A 98 11.08 34.77 -3.52
C ASN A 98 12.47 34.13 -3.32
N ASP A 99 12.76 33.63 -2.12
CA ASP A 99 14.00 32.90 -1.83
C ASP A 99 14.06 31.60 -2.68
N THR A 100 12.96 30.83 -2.73
CA THR A 100 12.81 29.65 -3.63
C THR A 100 12.90 30.00 -5.11
N VAL A 101 12.31 31.11 -5.56
CA VAL A 101 12.39 31.56 -6.97
C VAL A 101 13.85 31.79 -7.36
N HIS A 102 14.65 32.48 -6.55
CA HIS A 102 16.08 32.64 -6.81
C HIS A 102 16.83 31.29 -6.83
N ALA A 103 16.53 30.39 -5.88
CA ALA A 103 17.15 29.06 -5.82
C ALA A 103 16.83 28.19 -7.06
N VAL A 104 15.61 28.26 -7.57
CA VAL A 104 15.17 27.58 -8.80
C VAL A 104 15.78 28.23 -10.04
N GLU A 105 15.84 29.56 -10.08
CA GLU A 105 16.50 30.30 -11.15
C GLU A 105 17.98 29.95 -11.26
N ASP A 106 18.71 29.90 -10.15
CA ASP A 106 20.13 29.60 -10.15
C ASP A 106 20.37 28.12 -10.48
N PHE A 107 19.54 27.21 -9.98
CA PHE A 107 19.54 25.80 -10.41
C PHE A 107 19.34 25.63 -11.93
N LEU A 108 18.44 26.41 -12.54
CA LEU A 108 18.24 26.42 -14.01
C LEU A 108 19.46 26.99 -14.78
N LYS A 109 20.30 27.82 -14.13
CA LYS A 109 21.52 28.40 -14.71
C LYS A 109 22.76 27.51 -14.49
N SER A 110 22.80 26.69 -13.43
CA SER A 110 23.97 25.86 -13.05
C SER A 110 23.73 24.35 -13.16
N ASP A 111 23.24 23.73 -12.08
CA ASP A 111 23.29 22.28 -11.87
C ASP A 111 22.18 21.54 -12.61
N GLY A 112 21.01 22.17 -12.73
CA GLY A 112 19.81 21.59 -13.34
C GLY A 112 20.07 21.06 -14.75
N PRO A 113 20.61 21.85 -15.70
CA PRO A 113 20.96 21.36 -17.04
C PRO A 113 21.96 20.20 -17.03
N VAL A 114 22.93 20.20 -16.11
CA VAL A 114 23.93 19.13 -16.00
C VAL A 114 23.29 17.83 -15.48
N LEU A 115 22.43 17.94 -14.47
CA LEU A 115 21.66 16.82 -13.93
C LEU A 115 20.64 16.28 -14.94
N GLN A 116 20.01 17.17 -15.74
CA GLN A 116 19.07 16.80 -16.81
C GLN A 116 19.73 15.89 -17.84
N GLU A 117 20.92 16.25 -18.35
CA GLU A 117 21.64 15.43 -19.32
C GLU A 117 22.24 14.17 -18.69
N LYS A 118 22.69 14.21 -17.42
CA LYS A 118 23.04 12.99 -16.65
C LYS A 118 21.83 12.04 -16.52
N LEU A 119 20.63 12.55 -16.24
CA LEU A 119 19.41 11.74 -16.12
C LEU A 119 18.97 11.14 -17.46
N LYS A 120 19.01 11.92 -18.55
CA LYS A 120 18.78 11.41 -19.92
C LYS A 120 19.77 10.30 -20.29
N LYS A 121 21.06 10.47 -19.95
CA LYS A 121 22.10 9.45 -20.15
C LYS A 121 21.83 8.20 -19.31
N TYR A 122 21.45 8.35 -18.04
CA TYR A 122 21.11 7.25 -17.12
C TYR A 122 19.87 6.46 -17.56
N ALA A 123 18.88 7.13 -18.15
CA ALA A 123 17.67 6.50 -18.68
C ALA A 123 17.92 5.71 -19.99
N SER A 124 19.02 5.98 -20.68
CA SER A 124 19.43 5.21 -21.86
C SER A 124 19.63 3.74 -21.50
N GLY A 125 19.02 2.83 -22.26
CA GLY A 125 19.03 1.39 -21.99
C GLY A 125 18.08 0.90 -20.89
N LYS A 126 17.49 1.77 -20.06
CA LYS A 126 16.55 1.36 -18.99
C LYS A 126 15.11 1.22 -19.47
N ALA A 127 14.31 0.43 -18.75
CA ALA A 127 12.86 0.31 -18.94
C ALA A 127 12.16 1.66 -18.67
N ASN A 128 12.43 2.21 -17.48
CA ASN A 128 11.91 3.46 -16.96
C ASN A 128 13.03 4.21 -16.20
N TYR A 129 13.05 5.55 -16.25
CA TYR A 129 14.08 6.36 -15.60
C TYR A 129 13.93 6.42 -14.06
N ILE A 130 12.70 6.41 -13.55
CA ILE A 130 12.42 6.59 -12.11
C ILE A 130 12.44 5.28 -11.33
N GLU A 131 12.18 4.15 -12.00
CA GLU A 131 11.84 2.88 -11.36
C GLU A 131 12.84 2.47 -10.28
N GLN A 132 14.13 2.40 -10.60
CA GLN A 132 15.15 2.02 -9.61
C GLN A 132 15.20 3.01 -8.44
N PHE A 133 15.19 4.32 -8.69
CA PHE A 133 15.21 5.32 -7.61
C PHE A 133 13.99 5.21 -6.69
N TRP A 134 12.83 4.83 -7.24
CA TRP A 134 11.59 4.61 -6.49
C TRP A 134 11.52 3.25 -5.78
N TYR A 135 12.35 2.27 -6.19
CA TYR A 135 12.62 1.08 -5.38
C TYR A 135 13.61 1.40 -4.26
N ASP A 136 14.71 2.08 -4.57
CA ASP A 136 15.78 2.43 -3.64
C ASP A 136 15.26 3.24 -2.44
N SER A 137 14.31 4.16 -2.64
CA SER A 137 13.70 4.95 -1.55
C SER A 137 13.09 4.02 -0.49
N TYR A 138 12.11 3.20 -0.91
CA TYR A 138 11.43 2.28 0.00
C TYR A 138 12.38 1.26 0.61
N LEU A 139 13.35 0.73 -0.15
CA LEU A 139 14.26 -0.34 0.30
C LEU A 139 15.32 0.14 1.29
N ASN A 140 15.82 1.36 1.13
CA ASN A 140 16.83 1.96 2.00
C ASN A 140 16.24 2.67 3.23
N PHE A 141 14.91 2.81 3.29
CA PHE A 141 14.20 3.32 4.46
C PHE A 141 14.34 2.36 5.66
N ASP A 142 15.08 2.80 6.69
CA ASP A 142 15.39 2.04 7.91
C ASP A 142 14.19 1.82 8.85
N ASN A 143 13.11 2.59 8.70
CA ASN A 143 11.95 2.51 9.59
C ASN A 143 11.14 1.23 9.37
N PRO A 144 10.40 0.75 10.40
CA PRO A 144 9.58 -0.44 10.26
C PRO A 144 8.43 -0.21 9.27
N VAL A 145 8.17 -1.20 8.42
CA VAL A 145 7.21 -1.07 7.31
C VAL A 145 5.75 -1.04 7.79
N VAL A 146 5.45 -1.66 8.94
CA VAL A 146 4.15 -1.50 9.63
C VAL A 146 3.91 -0.02 9.97
N LEU A 147 2.70 0.46 9.70
CA LEU A 147 2.24 1.85 9.84
C LEU A 147 2.95 2.90 8.97
N ASN A 148 4.25 2.79 8.68
CA ASN A 148 4.97 3.83 7.91
C ASN A 148 5.00 3.56 6.38
N LEU A 149 4.75 2.32 5.94
CA LEU A 149 4.76 1.92 4.53
C LEU A 149 3.56 1.05 4.11
N ASN A 150 3.31 -0.09 4.76
CA ASN A 150 2.27 -1.04 4.34
C ASN A 150 0.87 -0.41 4.50
N PRO A 151 0.03 -0.38 3.45
CA PRO A 151 -1.40 -0.09 3.57
C PRO A 151 -2.22 -1.36 3.88
N PHE A 152 -3.54 -1.19 4.02
CA PHE A 152 -4.50 -2.29 4.06
C PHE A 152 -5.77 -1.99 3.24
N PHE A 153 -6.38 -3.06 2.73
CA PHE A 153 -7.77 -3.09 2.27
C PHE A 153 -8.65 -3.83 3.28
N LEU A 154 -9.86 -3.33 3.55
CA LEU A 154 -10.91 -4.04 4.26
C LEU A 154 -11.96 -4.49 3.25
N LEU A 155 -12.14 -5.80 3.10
CA LEU A 155 -13.09 -6.38 2.15
C LEU A 155 -14.52 -6.19 2.67
N GLU A 156 -15.50 -6.06 1.76
CA GLU A 156 -16.91 -6.23 2.12
C GLU A 156 -17.18 -7.65 2.63
N ASP A 157 -18.24 -7.80 3.43
CA ASP A 157 -18.65 -9.09 4.00
C ASP A 157 -19.44 -9.94 2.99
N ASP A 158 -19.37 -11.28 3.10
CA ASP A 158 -20.10 -12.15 2.18
C ASP A 158 -21.61 -11.87 2.30
N PRO A 159 -22.36 -11.67 1.19
CA PRO A 159 -23.80 -11.41 1.22
C PRO A 159 -24.63 -12.56 1.81
N THR A 160 -24.02 -13.73 2.05
CA THR A 160 -24.57 -14.89 2.73
C THR A 160 -24.02 -14.96 4.16
N PRO A 161 -24.74 -14.55 5.21
CA PRO A 161 -24.19 -14.46 6.57
C PRO A 161 -23.60 -15.77 7.11
N ALA A 162 -24.10 -16.93 6.69
CA ALA A 162 -23.56 -18.24 7.06
C ALA A 162 -22.15 -18.54 6.50
N ARG A 163 -21.70 -17.81 5.47
CA ARG A 163 -20.32 -17.90 4.94
C ARG A 163 -19.34 -17.03 5.70
N ASN A 164 -19.79 -16.08 6.52
CA ASN A 164 -18.95 -15.22 7.36
C ASN A 164 -18.49 -15.90 8.67
N ASN A 165 -18.42 -17.24 8.72
CA ASN A 165 -17.60 -17.92 9.71
C ASN A 165 -16.12 -17.83 9.29
N GLN A 166 -15.21 -17.64 10.25
CA GLN A 166 -13.77 -17.48 9.99
C GLN A 166 -13.18 -18.57 9.10
N VAL A 167 -13.37 -19.85 9.42
CA VAL A 167 -12.78 -20.98 8.67
C VAL A 167 -13.37 -21.06 7.26
N THR A 168 -14.70 -20.97 7.14
CA THR A 168 -15.38 -20.98 5.83
C THR A 168 -14.93 -19.82 4.94
N ARG A 169 -14.87 -18.59 5.48
CA ARG A 169 -14.45 -17.40 4.70
C ARG A 169 -12.98 -17.45 4.35
N ALA A 170 -12.11 -17.87 5.28
CA ALA A 170 -10.68 -18.04 5.02
C ALA A 170 -10.41 -19.08 3.92
N ALA A 171 -11.04 -20.27 3.99
CA ALA A 171 -10.90 -21.29 2.94
C ALA A 171 -11.43 -20.80 1.58
N SER A 172 -12.58 -20.13 1.54
CA SER A 172 -13.11 -19.52 0.32
C SER A 172 -12.17 -18.47 -0.29
N LEU A 173 -11.59 -17.60 0.54
CA LEU A 173 -10.64 -16.56 0.13
C LEU A 173 -9.31 -17.19 -0.36
N VAL A 174 -8.79 -18.20 0.32
CA VAL A 174 -7.57 -18.93 -0.12
C VAL A 174 -7.79 -19.57 -1.49
N VAL A 175 -8.88 -20.31 -1.72
CA VAL A 175 -9.15 -20.94 -3.03
C VAL A 175 -9.28 -19.89 -4.14
N SER A 176 -9.96 -18.78 -3.89
CA SER A 176 -10.10 -17.70 -4.87
C SER A 176 -8.79 -16.93 -5.09
N ALA A 177 -7.93 -16.79 -4.09
CA ALA A 177 -6.58 -16.25 -4.23
C ALA A 177 -5.67 -17.16 -5.05
N LEU A 178 -5.71 -18.48 -4.81
CA LEU A 178 -4.96 -19.48 -5.58
C LEU A 178 -5.42 -19.55 -7.04
N ALA A 179 -6.71 -19.31 -7.31
CA ALA A 179 -7.20 -19.16 -8.68
C ALA A 179 -6.61 -17.92 -9.39
N PHE A 180 -6.44 -16.80 -8.67
CA PHE A 180 -5.73 -15.62 -9.18
C PHE A 180 -4.23 -15.88 -9.39
N VAL A 181 -3.53 -16.51 -8.42
CA VAL A 181 -2.12 -16.94 -8.55
C VAL A 181 -1.92 -17.77 -9.81
N ARG A 182 -2.79 -18.78 -10.01
CA ARG A 182 -2.81 -19.64 -11.20
C ARG A 182 -3.03 -18.84 -12.48
N ALA A 183 -3.97 -17.89 -12.49
CA ALA A 183 -4.24 -17.06 -13.66
C ALA A 183 -3.06 -16.15 -14.03
N VAL A 184 -2.31 -15.63 -13.05
CA VAL A 184 -1.07 -14.88 -13.29
C VAL A 184 0.04 -15.79 -13.81
N ARG A 185 0.35 -16.89 -13.12
CA ARG A 185 1.45 -17.82 -13.50
C ARG A 185 1.26 -18.47 -14.87
N ARG A 186 0.01 -18.67 -15.30
CA ARG A 186 -0.32 -19.23 -16.62
C ARG A 186 -0.57 -18.15 -17.69
N GLU A 187 -0.40 -16.88 -17.32
CA GLU A 187 -0.68 -15.70 -18.16
C GLU A 187 -2.10 -15.68 -18.77
N GLU A 188 -3.07 -16.25 -18.03
CA GLU A 188 -4.49 -16.30 -18.37
C GLU A 188 -5.29 -15.12 -17.78
N LEU A 189 -4.67 -14.26 -16.94
CA LEU A 189 -5.30 -13.05 -16.39
C LEU A 189 -5.46 -11.99 -17.50
N PRO A 190 -6.67 -11.46 -17.76
CA PRO A 190 -6.88 -10.43 -18.78
C PRO A 190 -6.14 -9.12 -18.46
N PRO A 191 -5.45 -8.50 -19.43
CA PRO A 191 -4.80 -7.19 -19.28
C PRO A 191 -5.72 -6.10 -18.74
N ASP A 192 -5.21 -5.32 -17.80
CA ASP A 192 -5.87 -4.11 -17.31
C ASP A 192 -5.92 -3.06 -18.44
N THR A 193 -7.06 -2.37 -18.58
CA THR A 193 -7.19 -1.22 -19.50
C THR A 193 -7.96 -0.08 -18.84
N VAL A 194 -7.70 1.16 -19.28
CA VAL A 194 -8.47 2.36 -18.90
C VAL A 194 -8.92 3.06 -20.18
N ARG A 195 -10.24 3.13 -20.41
CA ARG A 195 -10.86 3.62 -21.65
C ARG A 195 -10.21 3.03 -22.93
N GLY A 196 -9.93 1.72 -22.89
CA GLY A 196 -9.30 0.99 -24.00
C GLY A 196 -7.79 1.15 -24.14
N GLN A 197 -7.13 2.01 -23.35
CA GLN A 197 -5.67 2.07 -23.29
C GLN A 197 -5.13 0.97 -22.36
N PRO A 198 -4.21 0.08 -22.81
CA PRO A 198 -3.60 -0.93 -21.95
C PRO A 198 -2.78 -0.31 -20.81
N LEU A 199 -2.72 -1.02 -19.68
CA LEU A 199 -1.84 -0.70 -18.56
C LEU A 199 -0.70 -1.72 -18.43
N CYS A 200 0.38 -1.31 -17.76
CA CYS A 200 1.53 -2.15 -17.46
C CYS A 200 1.19 -3.25 -16.45
N MET A 201 1.33 -4.51 -16.88
CA MET A 201 1.01 -5.69 -16.07
C MET A 201 2.20 -6.18 -15.23
N TYR A 202 3.40 -5.59 -15.39
CA TYR A 202 4.66 -6.02 -14.76
C TYR A 202 4.52 -6.37 -13.26
N GLN A 203 3.84 -5.52 -12.49
CA GLN A 203 3.71 -5.67 -11.03
C GLN A 203 3.00 -6.95 -10.59
N TYR A 204 2.14 -7.57 -11.42
CA TYR A 204 1.52 -8.86 -11.08
C TYR A 204 2.55 -9.98 -10.95
N SER A 205 3.70 -9.88 -11.63
CA SER A 205 4.80 -10.85 -11.49
C SER A 205 5.41 -10.86 -10.08
N ARG A 206 5.32 -9.74 -9.33
CA ARG A 206 5.90 -9.56 -7.98
C ARG A 206 4.87 -9.65 -6.84
N LEU A 207 3.66 -10.15 -7.12
CA LEU A 207 2.54 -10.12 -6.15
C LEU A 207 2.52 -11.34 -5.20
N PHE A 208 3.10 -12.47 -5.61
CA PHE A 208 3.09 -13.73 -4.87
C PHE A 208 4.46 -14.38 -4.86
N GLY A 209 4.71 -15.27 -3.89
CA GLY A 209 6.02 -15.91 -3.71
C GLY A 209 7.13 -14.90 -3.39
N THR A 210 6.75 -13.67 -3.02
CA THR A 210 7.62 -12.48 -2.97
C THR A 210 7.68 -11.95 -1.53
N ALA A 211 8.84 -11.48 -1.09
CA ALA A 211 9.09 -10.98 0.26
C ALA A 211 10.10 -9.83 0.27
N ARG A 212 9.97 -8.90 1.22
CA ARG A 212 10.97 -7.86 1.49
C ARG A 212 12.00 -8.35 2.50
N ILE A 213 13.18 -8.72 2.00
CA ILE A 213 14.28 -9.27 2.81
C ILE A 213 15.21 -8.12 3.23
N PRO A 214 15.35 -7.80 4.53
CA PRO A 214 16.36 -6.87 4.99
C PRO A 214 17.74 -7.54 5.04
N THR A 215 18.77 -6.81 4.60
CA THR A 215 20.19 -7.21 4.61
C THR A 215 21.04 -6.09 5.21
N GLU A 216 22.33 -6.34 5.46
CA GLU A 216 23.27 -5.33 5.97
C GLU A 216 23.36 -4.08 5.05
N HIS A 217 23.20 -4.24 3.74
CA HIS A 217 23.34 -3.17 2.75
C HIS A 217 22.01 -2.50 2.36
N GLY A 218 20.91 -2.80 3.06
CA GLY A 218 19.56 -2.33 2.75
C GLY A 218 18.59 -3.49 2.55
N CYS A 219 17.32 -3.19 2.23
CA CYS A 219 16.37 -4.26 1.86
C CYS A 219 16.51 -4.65 0.38
N GLN A 220 16.16 -5.88 0.07
CA GLN A 220 15.92 -6.38 -1.29
C GLN A 220 14.52 -6.99 -1.40
N ILE A 221 14.03 -7.17 -2.62
CA ILE A 221 12.84 -7.98 -2.89
C ILE A 221 13.32 -9.36 -3.32
N GLY A 222 13.11 -10.35 -2.45
CA GLY A 222 13.32 -11.76 -2.77
C GLY A 222 12.06 -12.34 -3.40
N GLN A 223 12.21 -13.22 -4.39
CA GLN A 223 11.09 -13.87 -5.05
C GLN A 223 11.41 -15.34 -5.37
N ASP A 224 10.47 -16.22 -5.02
CA ASP A 224 10.37 -17.59 -5.52
C ASP A 224 9.19 -17.68 -6.52
N PRO A 225 9.47 -17.78 -7.84
CA PRO A 225 8.41 -17.96 -8.84
C PRO A 225 7.77 -19.36 -8.78
N THR A 226 8.40 -20.35 -8.14
CA THR A 226 8.02 -21.78 -8.13
C THR A 226 7.15 -22.20 -6.95
N SER A 227 7.25 -21.51 -5.82
CA SER A 227 6.49 -21.70 -4.56
C SER A 227 5.10 -22.34 -4.69
N LYS A 228 4.88 -23.44 -3.97
CA LYS A 228 3.64 -24.24 -4.01
C LYS A 228 2.75 -24.05 -2.77
N HIS A 229 3.28 -23.44 -1.72
CA HIS A 229 2.71 -23.38 -0.37
C HIS A 229 2.16 -22.01 0.01
N ILE A 230 1.33 -22.01 1.05
CA ILE A 230 0.97 -20.82 1.83
C ILE A 230 1.49 -20.98 3.26
N VAL A 231 1.69 -19.84 3.93
CA VAL A 231 1.91 -19.80 5.38
C VAL A 231 0.64 -19.32 6.08
N VAL A 232 0.31 -19.93 7.21
CA VAL A 232 -0.81 -19.57 8.07
C VAL A 232 -0.28 -19.17 9.44
N MET A 233 -0.70 -18.01 9.95
CA MET A 233 -0.39 -17.54 11.29
C MET A 233 -1.64 -17.59 12.17
N CYS A 234 -1.57 -18.28 13.31
CA CYS A 234 -2.61 -18.28 14.32
C CYS A 234 -2.00 -18.19 15.73
N HIS A 235 -2.53 -17.31 16.58
CA HIS A 235 -2.00 -17.03 17.93
C HIS A 235 -0.51 -16.61 17.96
N GLY A 236 0.05 -16.13 16.84
CA GLY A 236 1.48 -15.83 16.68
C GLY A 236 2.36 -17.06 16.34
N GLN A 237 1.78 -18.26 16.32
CA GLN A 237 2.42 -19.49 15.84
C GLN A 237 2.28 -19.60 14.32
N VAL A 238 3.24 -20.25 13.66
CA VAL A 238 3.39 -20.26 12.20
C VAL A 238 3.28 -21.69 11.67
N TYR A 239 2.50 -21.87 10.60
CA TYR A 239 2.23 -23.15 9.96
C TYR A 239 2.34 -23.02 8.44
N TRP A 240 2.58 -24.10 7.72
CA TRP A 240 2.57 -24.11 6.25
C TRP A 240 2.03 -25.43 5.70
N PHE A 241 1.59 -25.43 4.44
CA PHE A 241 1.30 -26.61 3.63
C PHE A 241 1.24 -26.25 2.15
N ASP A 242 1.51 -27.22 1.28
CA ASP A 242 1.38 -27.10 -0.16
C ASP A 242 -0.08 -27.05 -0.61
N VAL A 243 -0.35 -26.21 -1.59
CA VAL A 243 -1.69 -25.96 -2.14
C VAL A 243 -1.75 -25.96 -3.68
N MET A 244 -0.60 -26.03 -4.34
CA MET A 244 -0.47 -26.14 -5.80
C MET A 244 0.56 -27.22 -6.22
N ASP A 245 0.48 -27.68 -7.45
CA ASP A 245 1.50 -28.54 -8.08
C ASP A 245 2.40 -27.77 -9.08
N ASP A 246 3.31 -28.50 -9.75
CA ASP A 246 4.22 -27.98 -10.78
C ASP A 246 3.52 -27.45 -12.06
N ASN A 247 2.24 -27.80 -12.29
CA ASN A 247 1.42 -27.24 -13.38
C ASN A 247 0.64 -25.99 -12.95
N HIS A 248 0.82 -25.59 -11.69
CA HIS A 248 0.05 -24.56 -10.99
C HIS A 248 -1.45 -24.88 -10.91
N ASP A 249 -1.82 -26.16 -10.94
CA ASP A 249 -3.16 -26.63 -10.61
C ASP A 249 -3.25 -26.86 -9.09
N LEU A 250 -4.47 -26.74 -8.53
CA LEU A 250 -4.70 -26.91 -7.10
C LEU A 250 -4.66 -28.41 -6.75
N ILE A 251 -4.18 -28.71 -5.54
CA ILE A 251 -4.08 -30.08 -5.00
C ILE A 251 -5.03 -30.34 -3.82
N MET A 252 -5.74 -29.31 -3.34
CA MET A 252 -6.72 -29.40 -2.24
C MET A 252 -8.03 -28.72 -2.61
N THR A 253 -9.18 -29.27 -2.17
CA THR A 253 -10.48 -28.59 -2.31
C THR A 253 -10.70 -27.58 -1.17
N GLU A 254 -11.71 -26.72 -1.31
CA GLU A 254 -12.10 -25.77 -0.24
C GLU A 254 -12.44 -26.47 1.08
N LYS A 255 -12.89 -27.74 1.05
CA LYS A 255 -13.19 -28.52 2.26
C LYS A 255 -11.92 -29.00 2.96
N ASP A 256 -10.91 -29.38 2.18
CA ASP A 256 -9.66 -29.92 2.71
C ASP A 256 -8.82 -28.76 3.27
N ILE A 257 -8.83 -27.60 2.60
CA ILE A 257 -8.29 -26.35 3.14
C ILE A 257 -9.04 -25.94 4.41
N ALA A 258 -10.39 -25.97 4.43
CA ALA A 258 -11.15 -25.67 5.65
C ALA A 258 -10.82 -26.63 6.82
N LEU A 259 -10.55 -27.91 6.54
CA LEU A 259 -10.09 -28.87 7.53
C LEU A 259 -8.69 -28.50 8.06
N ASN A 260 -7.73 -28.22 7.17
CA ASN A 260 -6.38 -27.77 7.55
C ASN A 260 -6.44 -26.51 8.43
N LEU A 261 -7.26 -25.51 8.07
CA LEU A 261 -7.41 -24.27 8.85
C LEU A 261 -8.07 -24.52 10.22
N GLN A 262 -9.03 -25.46 10.32
CA GLN A 262 -9.59 -25.84 11.62
C GLN A 262 -8.55 -26.55 12.50
N VAL A 263 -7.77 -27.49 11.95
CA VAL A 263 -6.69 -28.18 12.67
C VAL A 263 -5.64 -27.20 13.18
N ILE A 264 -5.26 -26.20 12.38
CA ILE A 264 -4.34 -25.12 12.80
C ILE A 264 -4.94 -24.28 13.95
N ILE A 265 -6.22 -23.95 13.89
CA ILE A 265 -6.92 -23.20 14.96
C ILE A 265 -7.01 -24.01 16.26
N ASP A 266 -7.22 -25.32 16.16
CA ASP A 266 -7.35 -26.22 17.32
C ASP A 266 -5.97 -26.45 17.99
N ASP A 267 -4.92 -26.73 17.21
CA ASP A 267 -3.52 -26.84 17.68
C ASP A 267 -3.03 -25.53 18.32
N ALA A 268 -3.25 -24.40 17.65
CA ALA A 268 -2.83 -23.09 18.15
C ALA A 268 -3.53 -22.67 19.45
N GLN A 269 -4.64 -23.32 19.81
CA GLN A 269 -5.37 -23.14 21.07
C GLN A 269 -4.90 -24.05 22.21
N GLU A 270 -4.14 -25.13 21.94
CA GLU A 270 -3.56 -25.95 23.02
C GLU A 270 -2.46 -25.18 23.79
N VAL A 271 -1.74 -24.30 23.10
CA VAL A 271 -0.72 -23.42 23.71
C VAL A 271 -1.37 -22.17 24.32
N PRO A 272 -1.16 -21.87 25.63
CA PRO A 272 -1.65 -20.65 26.25
C PRO A 272 -1.16 -19.39 25.52
N ILE A 273 -2.04 -18.40 25.30
CA ILE A 273 -1.71 -17.20 24.51
C ILE A 273 -0.51 -16.40 25.07
N GLN A 274 -0.30 -16.41 26.40
CA GLN A 274 0.85 -15.80 27.09
C GLN A 274 2.17 -16.59 26.96
N GLU A 275 2.13 -17.79 26.39
CA GLU A 275 3.28 -18.64 26.07
C GLU A 275 3.55 -18.62 24.56
N ALA A 276 2.52 -18.74 23.73
CA ALA A 276 2.61 -18.53 22.27
C ALA A 276 3.20 -17.15 21.92
N ALA A 277 2.81 -16.09 22.63
CA ALA A 277 3.37 -14.74 22.46
C ALA A 277 4.90 -14.66 22.66
N LYS A 278 5.50 -15.54 23.49
CA LYS A 278 6.95 -15.58 23.72
C LYS A 278 7.74 -16.23 22.58
N GLY A 279 7.06 -16.90 21.66
CA GLY A 279 7.62 -17.47 20.43
C GLY A 279 7.10 -16.79 19.16
N ALA A 280 6.40 -15.65 19.27
CA ALA A 280 5.76 -14.97 18.15
C ALA A 280 6.78 -14.19 17.28
N ILE A 281 7.72 -14.92 16.67
CA ILE A 281 8.88 -14.42 15.92
C ILE A 281 8.50 -13.41 14.81
N GLY A 282 7.29 -13.50 14.24
CA GLY A 282 6.78 -12.56 13.23
C GLY A 282 6.73 -11.10 13.69
N VAL A 283 6.69 -10.84 15.00
CA VAL A 283 6.86 -9.49 15.59
C VAL A 283 8.19 -8.85 15.17
N LEU A 284 9.25 -9.63 14.93
CA LEU A 284 10.54 -9.09 14.48
C LEU A 284 10.47 -8.41 13.10
N SER A 285 9.48 -8.75 12.26
CA SER A 285 9.21 -8.01 11.01
C SER A 285 8.77 -6.54 11.22
N THR A 286 8.47 -6.16 12.47
CA THR A 286 8.13 -4.79 12.89
C THR A 286 9.32 -4.00 13.45
N GLU A 287 10.53 -4.55 13.42
CA GLU A 287 11.74 -3.81 13.82
C GLU A 287 12.24 -2.82 12.77
N ASN A 288 13.15 -1.94 13.22
CA ASN A 288 14.03 -1.18 12.33
C ASN A 288 14.74 -2.14 11.36
N ARG A 289 14.86 -1.77 10.08
CA ARG A 289 15.29 -2.71 9.03
C ARG A 289 16.72 -3.24 9.20
N LYS A 290 17.64 -2.45 9.76
CA LYS A 290 19.00 -2.88 10.09
C LYS A 290 19.04 -3.79 11.33
N VAL A 291 18.16 -3.55 12.30
CA VAL A 291 17.97 -4.46 13.45
C VAL A 291 17.38 -5.80 12.97
N TRP A 292 16.36 -5.77 12.09
CA TRP A 292 15.76 -7.00 11.55
C TRP A 292 16.73 -7.77 10.64
N ALA A 293 17.57 -7.10 9.86
CA ALA A 293 18.69 -7.74 9.14
C ALA A 293 19.62 -8.50 10.11
N GLY A 294 20.14 -7.83 11.15
CA GLY A 294 21.03 -8.45 12.14
C GLY A 294 20.41 -9.61 12.92
N LEU A 295 19.08 -9.63 13.07
CA LEU A 295 18.36 -10.74 13.71
C LEU A 295 18.05 -11.89 12.74
N ARG A 296 17.83 -11.61 11.44
CA ARG A 296 17.83 -12.65 10.40
C ARG A 296 19.18 -13.31 10.26
N ASP A 297 20.27 -12.56 10.41
CA ASP A 297 21.62 -13.12 10.47
C ASP A 297 21.77 -14.11 11.62
N VAL A 298 21.23 -13.83 12.81
CA VAL A 298 21.19 -14.79 13.93
C VAL A 298 20.39 -16.05 13.54
N LEU A 299 19.21 -15.90 12.93
CA LEU A 299 18.37 -17.02 12.47
C LEU A 299 19.05 -17.94 11.42
N HIS A 300 20.06 -17.46 10.68
CA HIS A 300 20.81 -18.26 9.71
C HIS A 300 22.12 -18.87 10.24
N ARG A 301 22.71 -18.32 11.30
CA ARG A 301 24.10 -18.62 11.72
C ARG A 301 24.24 -19.84 12.63
N GLU A 302 23.14 -20.42 13.10
CA GLU A 302 23.16 -21.50 14.10
C GLU A 302 23.18 -22.89 13.45
N GLU A 303 24.38 -23.46 13.33
CA GLU A 303 24.59 -24.81 12.77
C GLU A 303 23.75 -25.87 13.53
N GLY A 304 22.82 -26.50 12.81
CA GLY A 304 21.92 -27.51 13.35
C GLY A 304 20.57 -26.98 13.87
N SER A 305 20.33 -25.67 13.82
CA SER A 305 18.98 -25.10 14.03
C SER A 305 18.10 -25.23 12.78
N ASN A 306 16.79 -25.33 12.97
CA ASN A 306 15.81 -25.28 11.88
C ASN A 306 15.42 -23.83 11.47
N ASN A 307 15.91 -22.81 12.17
CA ASN A 307 15.50 -21.41 12.02
C ASN A 307 15.66 -20.89 10.57
N SER A 308 16.76 -21.24 9.90
CA SER A 308 17.02 -20.87 8.49
C SER A 308 15.95 -21.42 7.53
N ASP A 309 15.63 -22.71 7.65
CA ASP A 309 14.66 -23.36 6.77
C ASP A 309 13.22 -22.89 7.07
N CYS A 310 12.88 -22.64 8.33
CA CYS A 310 11.62 -22.01 8.71
C CYS A 310 11.47 -20.60 8.10
N LEU A 311 12.56 -19.81 8.10
CA LEU A 311 12.59 -18.46 7.52
C LEU A 311 12.43 -18.49 5.99
N ASN A 312 13.16 -19.40 5.32
CA ASN A 312 13.03 -19.64 3.87
C ASN A 312 11.61 -20.03 3.47
N ILE A 313 10.92 -20.87 4.25
CA ILE A 313 9.52 -21.25 4.03
C ILE A 313 8.59 -20.02 4.08
N VAL A 314 8.77 -19.11 5.05
CA VAL A 314 7.94 -17.90 5.16
C VAL A 314 8.21 -16.90 4.03
N ASP A 315 9.46 -16.73 3.64
CA ASP A 315 9.83 -15.79 2.57
C ASP A 315 9.40 -16.27 1.18
N SER A 316 9.52 -17.56 0.89
CA SER A 316 9.09 -18.16 -0.39
C SER A 316 7.58 -18.33 -0.54
N ALA A 317 6.80 -18.41 0.55
CA ALA A 317 5.36 -18.70 0.51
C ALA A 317 4.57 -17.77 -0.43
N LEU A 318 3.54 -18.30 -1.10
CA LEU A 318 2.69 -17.56 -2.04
C LEU A 318 2.12 -16.28 -1.43
N PHE A 319 1.56 -16.40 -0.23
CA PHE A 319 1.11 -15.32 0.66
C PHE A 319 0.96 -15.87 2.09
N VAL A 320 0.75 -14.97 3.05
CA VAL A 320 0.45 -15.31 4.45
C VAL A 320 -1.07 -15.22 4.71
N LEU A 321 -1.62 -16.10 5.54
CA LEU A 321 -2.99 -16.06 6.04
C LEU A 321 -3.00 -15.89 7.57
N CYS A 322 -3.46 -14.75 8.07
CA CYS A 322 -3.55 -14.47 9.49
C CYS A 322 -4.96 -14.79 10.02
N LEU A 323 -5.07 -15.83 10.85
CA LEU A 323 -6.29 -16.24 11.53
C LEU A 323 -6.37 -15.56 12.90
N ASP A 324 -7.08 -14.43 12.94
CA ASP A 324 -7.18 -13.57 14.12
C ASP A 324 -8.29 -14.03 15.08
N TYR A 325 -7.94 -14.18 16.35
CA TYR A 325 -8.83 -14.59 17.44
C TYR A 325 -9.73 -13.47 17.97
N THR A 326 -9.58 -12.24 17.46
CA THR A 326 -10.37 -11.06 17.83
C THR A 326 -11.63 -10.89 16.98
N GLU A 327 -12.61 -10.18 17.55
CA GLU A 327 -13.83 -9.74 16.88
C GLU A 327 -13.94 -8.21 17.00
N PRO A 328 -13.28 -7.42 16.13
CA PRO A 328 -13.30 -5.96 16.21
C PRO A 328 -14.72 -5.40 15.99
N GLN A 329 -15.11 -4.38 16.75
CA GLN A 329 -16.52 -3.97 16.88
C GLN A 329 -16.87 -2.72 16.06
N THR A 330 -15.94 -1.77 15.91
CA THR A 330 -16.13 -0.54 15.12
C THR A 330 -15.32 -0.56 13.82
N GLY A 331 -15.65 0.36 12.90
CA GLY A 331 -14.85 0.56 11.68
C GLY A 331 -13.40 0.95 11.98
N ALA A 332 -13.16 1.75 13.02
CA ALA A 332 -11.81 2.12 13.46
C ALA A 332 -11.03 0.90 13.98
N ASP A 333 -11.64 0.06 14.82
CA ASP A 333 -11.00 -1.17 15.33
C ASP A 333 -10.65 -2.14 14.20
N LEU A 334 -11.54 -2.29 13.20
CA LEU A 334 -11.29 -3.11 12.01
C LEU A 334 -10.10 -2.56 11.21
N CYS A 335 -10.11 -1.27 10.89
CA CYS A 335 -9.02 -0.62 10.14
C CYS A 335 -7.67 -0.73 10.87
N MET A 336 -7.65 -0.48 12.19
CA MET A 336 -6.48 -0.68 13.05
C MET A 336 -6.00 -2.13 13.02
N ASN A 337 -6.89 -3.11 13.15
CA ASN A 337 -6.52 -4.52 13.14
C ASN A 337 -5.93 -4.99 11.80
N MET A 338 -6.45 -4.48 10.67
CA MET A 338 -5.92 -4.80 9.35
C MET A 338 -4.59 -4.09 9.05
N LEU A 339 -4.32 -2.91 9.63
CA LEU A 339 -3.05 -2.21 9.43
C LEU A 339 -1.93 -2.69 10.37
N CYS A 340 -2.20 -2.77 11.67
CA CYS A 340 -1.19 -2.99 12.71
C CYS A 340 -1.55 -4.08 13.74
N GLY A 341 -2.73 -4.70 13.62
CA GLY A 341 -3.26 -5.59 14.65
C GLY A 341 -3.72 -4.84 15.90
N THR A 342 -4.23 -5.58 16.90
CA THR A 342 -4.58 -5.04 18.21
C THR A 342 -3.39 -5.11 19.17
N SER A 343 -3.29 -4.14 20.09
CA SER A 343 -2.37 -4.17 21.23
C SER A 343 -3.18 -4.42 22.51
N LYS A 344 -2.85 -5.48 23.26
CA LYS A 344 -3.50 -5.92 24.48
C LYS A 344 -2.48 -6.57 25.41
N ILE A 345 -2.10 -5.88 26.48
CA ILE A 345 -1.17 -6.43 27.47
C ILE A 345 -1.93 -7.23 28.54
N GLU A 346 -1.55 -8.50 28.74
CA GLU A 346 -1.97 -9.32 29.88
C GLU A 346 -0.76 -9.68 30.75
N ARG A 347 -0.84 -9.37 32.05
CA ARG A 347 0.22 -9.67 33.04
C ARG A 347 1.64 -9.18 32.67
N GLY A 348 1.75 -8.23 31.75
CA GLY A 348 3.04 -7.72 31.24
C GLY A 348 3.56 -8.41 29.97
N VAL A 349 2.71 -9.14 29.25
CA VAL A 349 2.99 -9.75 27.93
C VAL A 349 1.95 -9.25 26.92
N GLN A 350 2.39 -8.86 25.72
CA GLN A 350 1.54 -8.55 24.57
C GLN A 350 0.84 -9.81 24.05
N VAL A 351 -0.49 -9.80 24.09
CA VAL A 351 -1.37 -10.88 23.60
C VAL A 351 -2.51 -10.32 22.73
N GLY A 352 -2.22 -9.22 22.02
CA GLY A 352 -3.04 -8.70 20.94
C GLY A 352 -2.58 -9.20 19.56
N THR A 353 -3.46 -9.13 18.57
CA THR A 353 -3.24 -9.66 17.20
C THR A 353 -2.11 -8.99 16.42
N CYS A 354 -1.48 -7.94 16.93
CA CYS A 354 -0.23 -7.42 16.38
C CYS A 354 0.92 -8.45 16.36
N THR A 355 0.86 -9.50 17.21
CA THR A 355 1.82 -10.62 17.20
C THR A 355 1.54 -11.67 16.11
N ASN A 356 0.38 -11.60 15.45
CA ASN A 356 -0.11 -12.60 14.50
C ASN A 356 0.07 -12.13 13.04
N ARG A 357 1.27 -11.64 12.70
CA ARG A 357 1.56 -10.89 11.46
C ARG A 357 2.97 -11.15 10.94
N TRP A 358 3.15 -11.01 9.63
CA TRP A 358 4.48 -10.96 9.00
C TRP A 358 4.49 -9.86 7.93
N TYR A 359 5.08 -8.71 8.26
CA TYR A 359 4.90 -7.48 7.47
C TYR A 359 5.76 -7.38 6.20
N ASP A 360 6.73 -8.28 6.03
CA ASP A 360 7.54 -8.39 4.82
C ASP A 360 6.81 -9.06 3.63
N LYS A 361 5.53 -9.46 3.81
CA LYS A 361 4.73 -10.27 2.88
C LYS A 361 3.40 -9.60 2.54
N LEU A 362 2.76 -10.04 1.46
CA LEU A 362 1.30 -9.92 1.30
C LEU A 362 0.62 -10.89 2.26
N GLN A 363 -0.30 -10.38 3.08
CA GLN A 363 -1.02 -11.16 4.09
C GLN A 363 -2.54 -10.92 4.02
N ILE A 364 -3.31 -12.00 3.90
CA ILE A 364 -4.78 -12.01 4.02
C ILE A 364 -5.10 -12.19 5.51
N ILE A 365 -5.87 -11.28 6.09
CA ILE A 365 -6.24 -11.31 7.52
C ILE A 365 -7.73 -11.65 7.62
N VAL A 366 -8.09 -12.64 8.45
CA VAL A 366 -9.49 -13.03 8.70
C VAL A 366 -9.75 -13.09 10.19
N CYS A 367 -10.62 -12.20 10.67
CA CYS A 367 -11.04 -12.13 12.08
C CYS A 367 -11.99 -13.29 12.45
N LYS A 368 -12.16 -13.53 13.75
CA LYS A 368 -13.02 -14.60 14.29
C LYS A 368 -14.51 -14.44 13.95
N ASN A 369 -14.96 -13.20 13.74
CA ASN A 369 -16.28 -12.86 13.21
C ASN A 369 -16.37 -12.92 11.66
N GLY A 370 -15.34 -13.43 10.99
CA GLY A 370 -15.24 -13.54 9.54
C GLY A 370 -14.77 -12.28 8.80
N SER A 371 -14.80 -11.09 9.43
CA SER A 371 -14.38 -9.85 8.77
C SER A 371 -12.94 -9.93 8.28
N ALA A 372 -12.74 -9.65 6.99
CA ALA A 372 -11.49 -9.95 6.28
C ALA A 372 -10.86 -8.72 5.62
N GLY A 373 -9.54 -8.72 5.53
CA GLY A 373 -8.75 -7.66 4.89
C GLY A 373 -7.47 -8.20 4.26
N ILE A 374 -6.75 -7.33 3.57
CA ILE A 374 -5.45 -7.62 2.94
C ILE A 374 -4.48 -6.51 3.35
N ASN A 375 -3.37 -6.87 3.98
CA ASN A 375 -2.24 -5.98 4.25
C ASN A 375 -1.09 -6.41 3.33
N PHE A 376 -0.31 -5.46 2.81
CA PHE A 376 0.74 -5.78 1.85
C PHE A 376 1.95 -4.85 1.93
N GLU A 377 3.12 -5.41 1.62
CA GLU A 377 4.35 -4.67 1.43
C GLU A 377 4.26 -3.86 0.12
N HIS A 378 4.53 -2.55 0.20
CA HIS A 378 4.22 -1.59 -0.88
C HIS A 378 5.40 -1.29 -1.83
N THR A 379 6.59 -1.84 -1.56
CA THR A 379 7.77 -1.58 -2.38
C THR A 379 7.62 -2.18 -3.78
N GLY A 380 7.22 -3.46 -3.86
CA GLY A 380 7.09 -4.20 -5.11
C GLY A 380 5.86 -3.87 -5.96
N VAL A 381 4.76 -3.42 -5.33
CA VAL A 381 3.45 -3.29 -5.98
C VAL A 381 2.74 -2.00 -5.55
N ASP A 382 2.18 -1.26 -6.51
CA ASP A 382 1.30 -0.14 -6.22
C ASP A 382 -0.12 -0.64 -5.91
N GLY A 383 -0.87 0.13 -5.11
CA GLY A 383 -2.22 -0.23 -4.66
C GLY A 383 -3.20 -0.64 -5.76
N HIS A 384 -3.05 -0.17 -7.01
CA HIS A 384 -3.86 -0.62 -8.15
C HIS A 384 -3.81 -2.14 -8.37
N THR A 385 -2.60 -2.69 -8.34
CA THR A 385 -2.32 -4.09 -8.68
C THR A 385 -2.89 -5.02 -7.61
N VAL A 386 -2.81 -4.61 -6.34
CA VAL A 386 -3.41 -5.34 -5.22
C VAL A 386 -4.93 -5.12 -5.13
N LEU A 387 -5.45 -3.96 -5.59
CA LEU A 387 -6.89 -3.69 -5.69
C LEU A 387 -7.56 -4.60 -6.72
N ARG A 388 -6.92 -4.86 -7.87
CA ARG A 388 -7.38 -5.85 -8.85
C ARG A 388 -7.46 -7.25 -8.23
N PHE A 389 -6.42 -7.67 -7.52
CA PHE A 389 -6.43 -8.93 -6.77
C PHE A 389 -7.58 -9.02 -5.76
N ALA A 390 -7.75 -8.00 -4.90
CA ALA A 390 -8.85 -7.94 -3.93
C ALA A 390 -10.24 -8.00 -4.58
N SER A 391 -10.42 -7.29 -5.70
CA SER A 391 -11.63 -7.26 -6.53
C SER A 391 -11.96 -8.63 -7.11
N ASP A 392 -10.98 -9.26 -7.76
CA ASP A 392 -11.16 -10.52 -8.47
C ASP A 392 -11.37 -11.69 -7.49
N VAL A 393 -10.64 -11.71 -6.36
CA VAL A 393 -10.84 -12.71 -5.28
C VAL A 393 -12.24 -12.59 -4.67
N TYR A 394 -12.67 -11.39 -4.29
CA TYR A 394 -14.03 -11.18 -3.74
C TYR A 394 -15.11 -11.59 -4.76
N THR A 395 -14.96 -11.18 -6.01
CA THR A 395 -15.91 -11.52 -7.09
C THR A 395 -15.98 -13.02 -7.32
N ASP A 396 -14.84 -13.73 -7.32
CA ASP A 396 -14.83 -15.17 -7.48
C ASP A 396 -15.43 -15.92 -6.27
N THR A 397 -15.25 -15.47 -5.02
CA THR A 397 -15.93 -16.14 -3.88
C THR A 397 -17.47 -16.07 -4.00
N ILE A 398 -18.02 -15.04 -4.63
CA ILE A 398 -19.45 -14.92 -4.97
C ILE A 398 -19.79 -15.81 -6.17
N LEU A 399 -19.03 -15.74 -7.26
CA LEU A 399 -19.29 -16.52 -8.49
C LEU A 399 -19.12 -18.03 -8.32
N ARG A 400 -18.20 -18.50 -7.47
CA ARG A 400 -18.08 -19.93 -7.13
C ARG A 400 -19.29 -20.41 -6.34
N PHE A 401 -19.78 -19.62 -5.37
CA PHE A 401 -21.01 -19.95 -4.65
C PHE A 401 -22.25 -19.95 -5.57
N ALA A 402 -22.40 -18.95 -6.43
CA ALA A 402 -23.44 -18.92 -7.46
C ALA A 402 -23.40 -20.18 -8.36
N ARG A 403 -22.21 -20.65 -8.74
CA ARG A 403 -22.00 -21.91 -9.48
C ARG A 403 -22.45 -23.16 -8.71
N THR A 404 -22.36 -23.19 -7.38
CA THR A 404 -22.90 -24.32 -6.58
C THR A 404 -24.43 -24.40 -6.58
N ILE A 405 -25.12 -23.27 -6.75
CA ILE A 405 -26.59 -23.19 -6.82
C ILE A 405 -27.08 -23.37 -8.26
N ASN A 406 -26.37 -22.79 -9.22
CA ASN A 406 -26.65 -22.86 -10.65
C ASN A 406 -25.33 -23.04 -11.43
N GLY A 407 -25.09 -24.26 -11.91
CA GLY A 407 -23.87 -24.60 -12.67
C GLY A 407 -23.68 -23.85 -14.00
N SER A 408 -24.63 -23.00 -14.43
CA SER A 408 -24.47 -22.10 -15.58
C SER A 408 -24.01 -20.68 -15.21
N ALA A 409 -23.79 -20.37 -13.92
CA ALA A 409 -23.24 -19.09 -13.50
C ALA A 409 -21.80 -18.91 -14.00
N PRO A 410 -21.39 -17.68 -14.37
CA PRO A 410 -20.12 -17.44 -15.05
C PRO A 410 -18.89 -17.69 -14.16
N SER A 411 -17.74 -17.90 -14.82
CA SER A 411 -16.41 -17.90 -14.22
C SER A 411 -15.71 -16.57 -14.52
N LEU A 412 -14.88 -16.08 -13.59
CA LEU A 412 -13.95 -14.98 -13.85
C LEU A 412 -12.71 -15.47 -14.63
N TRP A 413 -12.30 -16.71 -14.38
CA TRP A 413 -11.09 -17.33 -14.93
C TRP A 413 -11.36 -18.00 -16.29
N ALA A 414 -10.42 -17.82 -17.22
CA ALA A 414 -10.49 -18.36 -18.59
C ALA A 414 -10.37 -19.90 -18.65
N SER A 415 -9.56 -20.49 -17.78
CA SER A 415 -9.60 -21.93 -17.47
C SER A 415 -9.82 -22.14 -15.96
N SER A 416 -9.82 -23.39 -15.52
CA SER A 416 -9.92 -23.75 -14.10
C SER A 416 -9.01 -24.93 -13.81
N SER A 417 -8.54 -25.04 -12.57
CA SER A 417 -7.86 -26.25 -12.10
C SER A 417 -8.78 -27.47 -12.30
N PRO A 418 -8.26 -28.64 -12.69
CA PRO A 418 -8.97 -29.90 -12.52
C PRO A 418 -9.37 -30.08 -11.05
N ASP A 419 -10.51 -30.73 -10.80
CA ASP A 419 -11.05 -30.94 -9.46
C ASP A 419 -10.14 -31.87 -8.65
N PRO A 420 -9.51 -31.40 -7.54
CA PRO A 420 -8.55 -32.20 -6.77
C PRO A 420 -9.15 -33.52 -6.26
N ALA A 421 -10.44 -33.53 -5.90
CA ALA A 421 -11.13 -34.74 -5.43
C ALA A 421 -11.44 -35.76 -6.55
N LYS A 422 -11.01 -35.49 -7.79
CA LYS A 422 -11.08 -36.40 -8.95
C LYS A 422 -9.70 -36.71 -9.55
N ARG A 423 -8.62 -36.17 -8.97
CA ARG A 423 -7.24 -36.43 -9.39
C ARG A 423 -6.67 -37.62 -8.63
N ASP A 424 -5.66 -38.24 -9.20
CA ASP A 424 -4.82 -39.22 -8.50
C ASP A 424 -3.87 -38.45 -7.55
N PRO A 425 -3.78 -38.77 -6.24
CA PRO A 425 -2.82 -38.15 -5.35
C PRO A 425 -1.35 -38.29 -5.81
N GLU A 426 -0.99 -39.37 -6.51
CA GLU A 426 0.36 -39.53 -7.08
C GLU A 426 0.63 -38.51 -8.21
N SER A 427 -0.42 -37.91 -8.79
CA SER A 427 -0.30 -36.86 -9.83
C SER A 427 0.00 -35.45 -9.29
N PHE A 428 0.16 -35.28 -7.97
CA PHE A 428 0.51 -33.99 -7.36
C PHE A 428 2.02 -33.75 -7.23
N GLY A 429 2.85 -34.81 -7.26
CA GLY A 429 4.31 -34.72 -7.10
C GLY A 429 4.78 -34.79 -5.64
N ASP A 430 5.99 -34.31 -5.37
CA ASP A 430 6.53 -34.09 -4.01
C ASP A 430 5.85 -32.83 -3.42
N VAL A 431 4.82 -33.04 -2.59
CA VAL A 431 3.99 -31.98 -1.97
C VAL A 431 3.54 -32.36 -0.55
N GLN A 432 3.57 -31.41 0.37
CA GLN A 432 3.25 -31.58 1.79
C GLN A 432 1.86 -30.98 2.11
N THR A 433 0.81 -31.77 1.97
CA THR A 433 -0.61 -31.33 2.10
C THR A 433 -1.15 -31.26 3.54
N THR A 434 -0.42 -31.81 4.50
CA THR A 434 -0.77 -31.73 5.94
C THR A 434 -0.18 -30.44 6.53
N PRO A 435 -0.86 -29.74 7.47
CA PRO A 435 -0.26 -28.58 8.14
C PRO A 435 1.00 -28.94 8.91
N HIS A 436 2.13 -28.38 8.51
CA HIS A 436 3.40 -28.45 9.23
C HIS A 436 3.59 -27.17 10.05
N LYS A 437 3.76 -27.32 11.36
CA LYS A 437 4.09 -26.20 12.26
C LYS A 437 5.57 -25.88 12.18
N LEU A 438 5.90 -24.59 12.07
CA LEU A 438 7.27 -24.09 12.22
C LEU A 438 7.53 -23.81 13.70
N GLU A 439 8.27 -24.71 14.35
CA GLU A 439 8.89 -24.45 15.65
C GLU A 439 10.20 -23.68 15.42
N TRP A 440 10.60 -22.82 16.37
CA TRP A 440 11.76 -21.94 16.22
C TRP A 440 12.70 -22.10 17.42
N ASP A 441 14.01 -22.22 17.16
CA ASP A 441 15.02 -22.31 18.21
C ASP A 441 15.25 -20.91 18.83
N MET A 442 14.45 -20.60 19.86
CA MET A 442 14.45 -19.29 20.53
C MET A 442 15.63 -19.11 21.49
N VAL A 443 16.83 -18.91 20.92
CA VAL A 443 18.05 -18.60 21.68
C VAL A 443 17.95 -17.26 22.45
N PRO A 444 18.76 -17.03 23.51
CA PRO A 444 18.60 -15.90 24.43
C PRO A 444 18.58 -14.53 23.74
N GLU A 445 19.36 -14.37 22.68
CA GLU A 445 19.45 -13.19 21.82
C GLU A 445 18.10 -12.93 21.13
N LEU A 446 17.50 -13.93 20.49
CA LEU A 446 16.20 -13.83 19.82
C LEU A 446 15.06 -13.60 20.82
N GLY A 447 15.06 -14.30 21.95
CA GLY A 447 14.07 -14.10 23.01
C GLY A 447 14.14 -12.71 23.64
N THR A 448 15.34 -12.13 23.74
CA THR A 448 15.55 -10.75 24.21
C THR A 448 15.12 -9.74 23.15
N ALA A 449 15.47 -9.96 21.89
CA ALA A 449 15.08 -9.11 20.77
C ALA A 449 13.57 -9.06 20.58
N LEU A 450 12.90 -10.21 20.61
CA LEU A 450 11.44 -10.33 20.50
C LEU A 450 10.72 -9.47 21.55
N ARG A 451 11.17 -9.50 22.81
CA ARG A 451 10.61 -8.67 23.88
C ARG A 451 10.79 -7.16 23.66
N PHE A 452 11.89 -6.74 23.04
CA PHE A 452 12.10 -5.33 22.69
C PHE A 452 11.26 -4.91 21.48
N ALA A 453 11.15 -5.77 20.46
CA ALA A 453 10.27 -5.57 19.31
C ALA A 453 8.79 -5.50 19.73
N GLU A 454 8.35 -6.40 20.61
CA GLU A 454 7.04 -6.41 21.26
C GLU A 454 6.72 -5.05 21.91
N THR A 455 7.68 -4.51 22.67
CA THR A 455 7.55 -3.22 23.36
C THR A 455 7.47 -2.07 22.36
N ARG A 456 8.37 -2.03 21.36
CA ARG A 456 8.40 -1.01 20.29
C ARG A 456 7.13 -1.02 19.45
N LEU A 457 6.59 -2.19 19.13
CA LEU A 457 5.33 -2.37 18.42
C LEU A 457 4.15 -1.89 19.26
N ALA A 458 4.12 -2.23 20.56
CA ALA A 458 3.09 -1.74 21.48
C ALA A 458 3.11 -0.21 21.60
N ASP A 459 4.28 0.42 21.69
CA ASP A 459 4.45 1.88 21.70
C ASP A 459 4.04 2.51 20.36
N LEU A 460 4.48 1.95 19.23
CA LEU A 460 4.15 2.45 17.89
C LEU A 460 2.65 2.35 17.60
N ILE A 461 1.99 1.27 18.03
CA ILE A 461 0.53 1.14 17.92
C ILE A 461 -0.17 2.18 18.79
N GLN A 462 0.23 2.35 20.06
CA GLN A 462 -0.37 3.33 20.96
C GLN A 462 -0.16 4.78 20.52
N GLN A 463 0.92 5.08 19.78
CA GLN A 463 1.18 6.39 19.17
C GLN A 463 0.23 6.73 18.02
N ASN A 464 -0.46 5.75 17.42
CA ASN A 464 -1.33 5.97 16.27
C ASN A 464 -2.81 5.86 16.64
N GLU A 465 -3.62 6.75 16.09
CA GLU A 465 -5.07 6.80 16.24
C GLU A 465 -5.75 6.53 14.90
N PHE A 466 -6.97 5.96 14.96
CA PHE A 466 -7.81 5.67 13.80
C PHE A 466 -9.22 6.21 14.00
N ALA A 467 -9.77 6.83 12.96
CA ALA A 467 -11.17 7.19 12.88
C ALA A 467 -11.70 6.94 11.47
N THR A 468 -12.95 6.48 11.36
CA THR A 468 -13.60 6.13 10.10
C THR A 468 -14.90 6.89 9.92
N LEU A 469 -15.13 7.42 8.73
CA LEU A 469 -16.43 7.96 8.30
C LEU A 469 -17.06 7.02 7.28
N GLU A 470 -18.28 6.56 7.58
CA GLU A 470 -19.21 6.03 6.59
C GLU A 470 -20.27 7.11 6.38
N PHE A 471 -20.25 7.80 5.24
CA PHE A 471 -21.11 8.94 4.95
C PHE A 471 -22.24 8.54 4.00
N PRO A 472 -23.45 8.20 4.48
CA PRO A 472 -24.51 7.56 3.68
C PRO A 472 -25.37 8.57 2.90
N HIS A 473 -24.98 9.84 2.88
CA HIS A 473 -25.86 10.93 2.49
C HIS A 473 -25.74 11.34 1.02
N TYR A 474 -24.58 11.13 0.40
CA TYR A 474 -24.39 11.17 -1.05
C TYR A 474 -23.00 10.64 -1.42
N GLY A 475 -22.84 10.25 -2.69
CA GLY A 475 -21.57 9.87 -3.29
C GLY A 475 -21.41 10.44 -4.71
N LYS A 476 -20.74 9.70 -5.59
CA LYS A 476 -20.44 10.06 -7.00
C LYS A 476 -21.62 10.73 -7.70
N ASN A 477 -22.81 10.11 -7.66
CA ASN A 477 -23.98 10.52 -8.43
C ASN A 477 -24.54 11.90 -8.04
N PHE A 478 -24.30 12.39 -6.82
CA PHE A 478 -24.66 13.75 -6.42
C PHE A 478 -23.65 14.76 -6.97
N MET A 479 -22.36 14.48 -6.82
CA MET A 479 -21.26 15.40 -7.17
C MET A 479 -21.24 15.67 -8.68
N THR A 480 -21.36 14.62 -9.50
CA THR A 480 -21.50 14.76 -10.96
C THR A 480 -22.77 15.53 -11.34
N SER A 481 -23.91 15.28 -10.68
CA SER A 481 -25.18 16.02 -10.92
C SER A 481 -25.15 17.51 -10.53
N MET A 482 -24.05 17.97 -9.95
CA MET A 482 -23.77 19.35 -9.56
C MET A 482 -22.60 19.97 -10.36
N GLY A 483 -21.99 19.23 -11.30
CA GLY A 483 -20.91 19.71 -12.15
C GLY A 483 -19.53 19.67 -11.49
N PHE A 484 -19.24 18.65 -10.68
CA PHE A 484 -17.94 18.45 -10.03
C PHE A 484 -17.37 17.05 -10.32
N SER A 485 -16.06 16.98 -10.56
CA SER A 485 -15.31 15.74 -10.40
C SER A 485 -15.47 15.23 -8.95
N PRO A 486 -15.91 13.98 -8.72
CA PRO A 486 -16.12 13.45 -7.38
C PRO A 486 -14.85 13.47 -6.52
N ASP A 487 -13.72 13.11 -7.13
CA ASP A 487 -12.43 13.03 -6.44
C ASP A 487 -11.94 14.42 -6.02
N ALA A 488 -11.88 15.36 -6.97
CA ALA A 488 -11.49 16.75 -6.70
C ALA A 488 -12.36 17.39 -5.59
N PHE A 489 -13.65 17.07 -5.55
CA PHE A 489 -14.58 17.56 -4.53
C PHE A 489 -14.28 17.00 -3.13
N VAL A 490 -13.77 15.77 -3.03
CA VAL A 490 -13.31 15.13 -1.79
C VAL A 490 -11.90 15.61 -1.40
N GLN A 491 -11.01 15.85 -2.36
CA GLN A 491 -9.70 16.48 -2.12
C GLN A 491 -9.83 17.91 -1.55
N MET A 492 -10.81 18.67 -2.02
CA MET A 492 -11.17 19.96 -1.41
C MET A 492 -11.82 19.80 -0.02
N ALA A 493 -12.42 18.65 0.29
CA ALA A 493 -12.97 18.37 1.62
C ALA A 493 -11.89 18.21 2.69
N PHE A 494 -10.83 17.44 2.38
CA PHE A 494 -9.70 17.26 3.30
C PHE A 494 -9.04 18.60 3.65
N GLN A 495 -8.83 19.45 2.64
CA GLN A 495 -8.31 20.81 2.82
C GLN A 495 -9.28 21.69 3.64
N ALA A 496 -10.59 21.64 3.35
CA ALA A 496 -11.58 22.47 4.05
C ALA A 496 -11.74 22.10 5.52
N ALA A 497 -11.81 20.81 5.84
CA ALA A 497 -11.89 20.31 7.22
C ALA A 497 -10.59 20.56 7.99
N TYR A 498 -9.43 20.38 7.37
CA TYR A 498 -8.14 20.67 8.01
C TYR A 498 -7.96 22.17 8.28
N TYR A 499 -8.28 23.03 7.32
CA TYR A 499 -8.21 24.48 7.49
C TYR A 499 -9.15 24.97 8.60
N GLY A 500 -10.39 24.46 8.65
CA GLY A 500 -11.35 24.78 9.71
C GLY A 500 -10.89 24.33 11.11
N LEU A 501 -10.20 23.20 11.21
CA LEU A 501 -9.72 22.65 12.49
C LEU A 501 -8.39 23.26 12.97
N TYR A 502 -7.49 23.63 12.06
CA TYR A 502 -6.11 24.03 12.39
C TYR A 502 -5.70 25.44 11.94
N GLY A 503 -6.56 26.17 11.21
CA GLY A 503 -6.28 27.52 10.71
C GLY A 503 -5.11 27.62 9.72
N ARG A 504 -4.69 26.48 9.14
CA ARG A 504 -3.46 26.36 8.34
C ARG A 504 -3.71 25.69 7.00
N ILE A 505 -2.88 26.07 6.03
CA ILE A 505 -2.73 25.45 4.72
C ILE A 505 -1.41 24.70 4.79
N GLU A 506 -1.41 23.40 4.48
CA GLU A 506 -0.28 22.49 4.67
C GLU A 506 -0.17 21.56 3.46
N CYS A 507 0.98 20.91 3.25
CA CYS A 507 1.20 20.12 2.05
C CYS A 507 0.28 18.88 1.96
N VAL A 508 -0.40 18.73 0.81
CA VAL A 508 -1.24 17.58 0.46
C VAL A 508 -0.54 16.75 -0.63
N TYR A 509 -0.72 15.43 -0.57
CA TYR A 509 -0.28 14.48 -1.59
C TYR A 509 -1.44 13.55 -1.96
N GLU A 510 -1.62 13.31 -3.27
CA GLU A 510 -2.45 12.24 -3.82
C GLU A 510 -1.67 11.55 -4.97
N PRO A 511 -1.69 10.21 -5.11
CA PRO A 511 -0.96 9.50 -6.16
C PRO A 511 -1.72 9.48 -7.51
N ALA A 512 -1.13 10.06 -8.55
CA ALA A 512 -1.54 9.78 -9.93
C ALA A 512 -0.90 8.47 -10.43
N MET A 513 -1.70 7.56 -10.98
CA MET A 513 -1.20 6.34 -11.60
C MET A 513 -0.52 6.65 -12.95
N THR A 514 0.67 6.07 -13.18
CA THR A 514 1.39 6.20 -14.47
C THR A 514 1.52 4.87 -15.23
N LYS A 515 0.75 3.83 -14.86
CA LYS A 515 0.78 2.50 -15.50
C LYS A 515 0.43 2.48 -17.00
N ILE A 516 -0.01 3.59 -17.62
CA ILE A 516 -0.09 3.71 -19.09
C ILE A 516 1.29 3.70 -19.78
N TYR A 517 2.37 3.86 -19.00
CA TYR A 517 3.76 3.73 -19.45
C TYR A 517 4.35 2.39 -19.02
N TYR A 518 5.31 1.88 -19.81
CA TYR A 518 6.09 0.69 -19.48
C TYR A 518 6.81 0.89 -18.14
N HIS A 519 6.62 -0.06 -17.22
CA HIS A 519 7.11 -0.01 -15.84
C HIS A 519 6.67 1.27 -15.07
N GLY A 520 5.52 1.84 -15.42
CA GLY A 520 4.94 2.99 -14.72
C GLY A 520 4.61 2.67 -13.26
N ARG A 521 4.94 3.61 -12.36
CA ARG A 521 4.58 3.61 -10.92
C ARG A 521 3.53 4.70 -10.67
N THR A 522 3.86 5.68 -9.83
CA THR A 522 3.02 6.85 -9.51
C THR A 522 3.75 8.18 -9.74
N GLU A 523 3.01 9.25 -9.96
CA GLU A 523 3.41 10.65 -9.89
C GLU A 523 2.64 11.35 -8.75
N ALA A 524 3.16 12.46 -8.21
CA ALA A 524 2.48 13.21 -7.16
C ALA A 524 1.50 14.26 -7.73
N ILE A 525 0.24 14.20 -7.31
CA ILE A 525 -0.71 15.31 -7.45
C ILE A 525 -0.56 16.15 -6.19
N ARG A 526 -0.27 17.45 -6.38
CA ARG A 526 -0.23 18.43 -5.29
C ARG A 526 -1.56 19.19 -5.25
N SER A 527 -2.47 18.73 -4.38
CA SER A 527 -3.86 19.19 -4.33
C SER A 527 -4.04 20.63 -3.81
N VAL A 528 -3.00 21.24 -3.23
CA VAL A 528 -3.02 22.63 -2.77
C VAL A 528 -2.62 23.56 -3.90
N THR A 529 -3.47 24.51 -4.24
CA THR A 529 -3.24 25.50 -5.30
C THR A 529 -3.70 26.89 -4.85
N GLU A 530 -3.44 27.94 -5.62
CA GLU A 530 -3.94 29.28 -5.27
C GLU A 530 -5.48 29.33 -5.29
N GLU A 531 -6.11 28.56 -6.18
CA GLU A 531 -7.55 28.38 -6.32
C GLU A 531 -8.13 27.58 -5.15
N SER A 532 -7.43 26.53 -4.66
CA SER A 532 -7.86 25.85 -3.42
C SER A 532 -7.77 26.78 -2.22
N VAL A 533 -6.72 27.60 -2.12
CA VAL A 533 -6.57 28.61 -1.06
C VAL A 533 -7.60 29.75 -1.17
N GLU A 534 -7.99 30.17 -2.38
CA GLU A 534 -9.12 31.08 -2.61
C GLU A 534 -10.43 30.45 -2.12
N PHE A 535 -10.66 29.17 -2.46
CA PHE A 535 -11.81 28.40 -1.99
C PHE A 535 -11.85 28.30 -0.46
N LEU A 536 -10.77 27.92 0.21
CA LEU A 536 -10.72 27.78 1.67
C LEU A 536 -11.08 29.10 2.38
N LYS A 537 -10.44 30.20 1.97
CA LYS A 537 -10.67 31.53 2.54
C LYS A 537 -12.10 32.02 2.26
N THR A 538 -12.60 31.81 1.05
CA THR A 538 -13.97 32.18 0.67
C THR A 538 -15.01 31.34 1.40
N PHE A 539 -14.77 30.03 1.58
CA PHE A 539 -15.67 29.08 2.24
C PHE A 539 -15.80 29.33 3.74
N TRP A 540 -14.71 29.66 4.44
CA TRP A 540 -14.74 29.95 5.87
C TRP A 540 -15.09 31.41 6.21
N GLY A 541 -14.89 32.38 5.29
CA GLY A 541 -15.36 33.76 5.46
C GLY A 541 -16.88 33.95 5.30
N GLU A 542 -17.40 35.14 5.61
CA GLU A 542 -18.84 35.50 5.55
C GLU A 542 -19.41 35.70 4.12
N ASN A 543 -18.94 34.91 3.15
CA ASN A 543 -19.25 35.11 1.74
C ASN A 543 -20.61 34.52 1.30
N PRO A 544 -21.31 35.12 0.32
CA PRO A 544 -22.52 34.56 -0.28
C PRO A 544 -22.38 33.13 -0.79
N ALA A 545 -23.51 32.41 -0.75
CA ALA A 545 -23.62 31.01 -1.17
C ALA A 545 -23.02 30.70 -2.55
N SER A 546 -23.22 31.59 -3.52
CA SER A 546 -22.68 31.49 -4.87
C SER A 546 -21.15 31.51 -4.86
N GLN A 547 -20.54 32.57 -4.29
CA GLN A 547 -19.08 32.75 -4.24
C GLN A 547 -18.37 31.54 -3.61
N LYS A 548 -18.91 30.97 -2.52
CA LYS A 548 -18.37 29.74 -1.90
C LYS A 548 -18.36 28.53 -2.84
N ILE A 549 -19.37 28.39 -3.69
CA ILE A 549 -19.51 27.29 -4.66
C ILE A 549 -18.75 27.58 -5.97
N ASP A 550 -18.65 28.83 -6.38
CA ASP A 550 -17.93 29.23 -7.58
C ASP A 550 -16.41 29.15 -7.36
N ALA A 551 -15.92 29.51 -6.17
CA ALA A 551 -14.53 29.25 -5.76
C ALA A 551 -14.23 27.75 -5.65
N LEU A 552 -15.13 26.94 -5.06
CA LEU A 552 -15.00 25.48 -5.06
C LEU A 552 -14.93 24.92 -6.49
N ARG A 553 -15.70 25.47 -7.44
CA ARG A 553 -15.66 25.02 -8.83
C ARG A 553 -14.30 25.29 -9.49
N LYS A 554 -13.74 26.49 -9.31
CA LYS A 554 -12.35 26.80 -9.74
C LYS A 554 -11.36 25.79 -9.16
N ALA A 555 -11.42 25.54 -7.85
CA ALA A 555 -10.49 24.66 -7.16
C ALA A 555 -10.61 23.20 -7.65
N CYS A 556 -11.83 22.68 -7.83
CA CYS A 556 -12.05 21.33 -8.38
C CYS A 556 -11.64 21.22 -9.85
N GLN A 557 -11.88 22.26 -10.66
CA GLN A 557 -11.38 22.34 -12.04
C GLN A 557 -9.84 22.29 -12.04
N LYS A 558 -9.19 23.06 -11.17
CA LYS A 558 -7.73 23.09 -11.10
C LYS A 558 -7.10 21.77 -10.62
N HIS A 559 -7.71 21.12 -9.64
CA HIS A 559 -7.30 19.76 -9.24
C HIS A 559 -7.39 18.81 -10.43
N THR A 560 -8.52 18.83 -11.15
CA THR A 560 -8.72 17.98 -12.34
C THR A 560 -7.68 18.25 -13.44
N GLU A 561 -7.33 19.52 -13.71
CA GLU A 561 -6.21 19.86 -14.62
C GLU A 561 -4.88 19.26 -14.15
N ASN A 562 -4.53 19.45 -12.87
CA ASN A 562 -3.29 18.94 -12.29
C ASN A 562 -3.25 17.40 -12.37
N THR A 563 -4.36 16.70 -12.15
CA THR A 563 -4.40 15.23 -12.24
C THR A 563 -4.27 14.73 -13.68
N LYS A 564 -4.85 15.41 -14.68
CA LYS A 564 -4.61 15.13 -16.11
C LYS A 564 -3.15 15.31 -16.50
N ILE A 565 -2.42 16.23 -15.87
CA ILE A 565 -0.98 16.45 -16.06
C ILE A 565 -0.17 15.32 -15.39
N CYS A 566 -0.48 14.97 -14.14
CA CYS A 566 0.28 13.98 -13.37
C CYS A 566 0.08 12.55 -13.91
N SER A 567 -1.12 12.19 -14.35
CA SER A 567 -1.41 10.88 -14.98
C SER A 567 -0.65 10.69 -16.32
N LYS A 568 -0.24 11.77 -16.97
CA LYS A 568 0.62 11.78 -18.17
C LYS A 568 2.12 11.84 -17.83
N ALA A 569 2.49 11.59 -16.57
CA ALA A 569 3.84 11.70 -16.04
C ALA A 569 4.50 13.06 -16.33
N GLN A 570 3.73 14.15 -16.25
CA GLN A 570 4.18 15.53 -16.45
C GLN A 570 4.16 16.35 -15.15
N GLY A 571 4.18 15.71 -13.98
CA GLY A 571 4.36 16.39 -12.70
C GLY A 571 5.79 16.91 -12.49
N PRO A 572 6.05 17.60 -11.38
CA PRO A 572 7.40 18.00 -11.00
C PRO A 572 8.11 16.96 -10.11
N ASP A 573 7.37 16.28 -9.24
CA ASP A 573 7.94 15.57 -8.08
C ASP A 573 8.86 14.40 -8.46
N ARG A 574 8.39 13.43 -9.26
CA ARG A 574 9.26 12.30 -9.69
C ARG A 574 10.46 12.76 -10.50
N HIS A 575 10.28 13.78 -11.33
CA HIS A 575 11.38 14.31 -12.14
C HIS A 575 12.46 14.98 -11.28
N LEU A 576 12.09 15.89 -10.38
CA LEU A 576 13.03 16.55 -9.47
C LEU A 576 13.68 15.55 -8.50
N TYR A 577 12.93 14.53 -8.04
CA TYR A 577 13.50 13.44 -7.23
C TYR A 577 14.56 12.63 -7.99
N ALA A 578 14.34 12.30 -9.27
CA ALA A 578 15.37 11.64 -10.08
C ALA A 578 16.62 12.51 -10.27
N LEU A 579 16.47 13.83 -10.44
CA LEU A 579 17.60 14.76 -10.51
C LEU A 579 18.37 14.83 -9.18
N TYR A 580 17.66 14.79 -8.05
CA TYR A 580 18.26 14.69 -6.70
C TYR A 580 19.07 13.39 -6.55
N CYS A 581 18.51 12.23 -6.92
CA CYS A 581 19.23 10.95 -6.85
C CYS A 581 20.44 10.88 -7.79
N ILE A 582 20.38 11.50 -8.96
CA ILE A 582 21.51 11.64 -9.90
C ILE A 582 22.61 12.56 -9.33
N TRP A 583 22.25 13.58 -8.54
CA TRP A 583 23.21 14.40 -7.81
C TRP A 583 23.85 13.59 -6.66
N GLN A 584 23.05 12.92 -5.84
CA GLN A 584 23.52 12.15 -4.69
C GLN A 584 24.50 11.05 -5.10
N ARG A 585 24.14 10.18 -6.07
CA ARG A 585 25.05 9.13 -6.55
C ARG A 585 26.37 9.68 -7.11
N ALA A 586 26.36 10.86 -7.73
CA ALA A 586 27.57 11.49 -8.22
C ALA A 586 28.48 12.05 -7.10
N ILE A 587 27.95 12.25 -5.89
CA ILE A 587 28.74 12.50 -4.69
C ILE A 587 29.30 11.19 -4.14
N ASP A 588 28.47 10.15 -4.04
CA ASP A 588 28.86 8.84 -3.50
C ASP A 588 30.01 8.24 -4.34
N GLU A 589 29.86 8.20 -5.67
CA GLU A 589 30.90 7.80 -6.63
C GLU A 589 32.21 8.61 -6.46
N SER A 590 32.12 9.88 -6.07
CA SER A 590 33.30 10.74 -5.85
C SER A 590 34.01 10.49 -4.51
N GLN A 591 33.26 10.08 -3.48
CA GLN A 591 33.80 9.72 -2.18
C GLN A 591 34.49 8.35 -2.22
N ASP A 592 33.88 7.37 -2.90
CA ASP A 592 34.48 6.04 -3.08
C ASP A 592 35.83 6.14 -3.81
N MET A 593 35.90 6.89 -4.92
CA MET A 593 37.16 7.12 -5.64
C MET A 593 38.21 7.87 -4.79
N ALA A 594 37.79 8.88 -4.03
CA ALA A 594 38.68 9.59 -3.11
C ALA A 594 39.17 8.71 -1.93
N SER A 595 38.44 7.62 -1.60
CA SER A 595 38.87 6.64 -0.61
C SER A 595 39.87 5.62 -1.18
N SER A 596 39.72 5.20 -2.45
CA SER A 596 40.58 4.18 -3.06
C SER A 596 42.01 4.65 -3.32
N ASP A 597 42.21 5.94 -3.58
CA ASP A 597 43.54 6.55 -3.76
C ASP A 597 44.32 6.76 -2.44
N GLY A 598 43.79 6.26 -1.31
CA GLY A 598 44.15 6.72 0.04
C GLY A 598 45.00 5.83 0.95
N TRP A 599 45.33 4.57 0.60
CA TRP A 599 46.00 3.66 1.56
C TRP A 599 46.86 2.53 0.96
N ASP A 600 48.12 2.82 0.59
CA ASP A 600 49.17 1.79 0.45
C ASP A 600 49.74 1.45 1.84
N SER A 601 49.22 0.38 2.45
CA SER A 601 49.73 -0.15 3.73
C SER A 601 50.65 -1.36 3.55
N THR A 602 51.76 -1.19 2.83
CA THR A 602 52.84 -2.19 2.76
C THR A 602 53.97 -1.96 3.79
N ARG A 603 53.62 -1.75 5.08
CA ARG A 603 54.60 -1.79 6.18
C ARG A 603 54.05 -2.38 7.50
N PRO A 604 54.77 -3.29 8.18
CA PRO A 604 54.29 -3.89 9.43
C PRO A 604 54.47 -2.97 10.64
N SER A 605 53.46 -2.89 11.50
CA SER A 605 53.53 -2.24 12.81
C SER A 605 54.34 -3.06 13.82
N SER A 606 54.98 -2.38 14.78
CA SER A 606 55.54 -2.97 16.00
C SER A 606 55.00 -2.22 17.22
N PRO A 607 54.72 -2.88 18.36
CA PRO A 607 53.88 -2.31 19.41
C PRO A 607 54.64 -1.51 20.49
N ASP A 608 53.83 -0.85 21.33
CA ASP A 608 54.09 -0.33 22.68
C ASP A 608 55.18 0.76 22.91
N ALA A 609 54.71 1.95 23.33
CA ALA A 609 54.87 2.37 24.73
C ALA A 609 53.99 3.59 25.12
N SER A 610 53.53 3.58 26.37
CA SER A 610 52.74 4.59 27.09
C SER A 610 53.26 6.05 27.07
N GLY A 611 52.34 7.03 27.11
CA GLY A 611 52.64 8.42 27.51
C GLY A 611 51.40 9.30 27.73
N VAL A 612 51.31 9.99 28.86
CA VAL A 612 50.18 10.87 29.25
C VAL A 612 50.64 12.33 29.34
N ALA A 613 49.97 13.26 28.64
CA ALA A 613 49.71 14.65 29.09
C ALA A 613 48.97 15.52 28.05
N SER A 614 48.25 16.52 28.57
CA SER A 614 47.68 17.68 27.86
C SER A 614 47.99 18.94 28.71
N PRO A 615 47.82 20.20 28.24
CA PRO A 615 47.89 20.75 26.88
C PRO A 615 48.74 22.06 26.83
N ASN A 616 48.57 22.86 25.75
CA ASN A 616 48.70 24.34 25.63
C ASN A 616 49.97 25.02 25.05
N ARG A 617 49.66 26.11 24.31
CA ARG A 617 50.42 27.32 23.92
C ARG A 617 51.38 27.31 22.71
N ASN A 618 50.93 28.03 21.68
CA ASN A 618 51.61 29.05 20.85
C ASN A 618 53.11 29.29 21.18
N SER A 619 54.02 29.49 20.21
CA SER A 619 53.97 30.63 19.27
C SER A 619 55.07 30.65 18.17
N THR A 620 54.85 31.49 17.14
CA THR A 620 55.84 32.25 16.31
C THR A 620 56.92 31.55 15.45
N HIS A 621 56.75 31.71 14.13
CA HIS A 621 57.73 32.10 13.09
C HIS A 621 59.14 31.46 12.97
N SER A 622 59.39 30.90 11.78
CA SER A 622 60.61 31.13 10.98
C SER A 622 60.28 31.05 9.48
N GLU A 623 61.06 31.69 8.61
CA GLU A 623 60.69 31.98 7.20
C GLU A 623 61.37 31.07 6.15
N ASN A 624 60.95 31.30 4.89
CA ASN A 624 61.64 30.99 3.61
C ASN A 624 61.62 29.54 3.10
N GLY A 625 60.94 29.37 1.97
CA GLY A 625 60.80 28.12 1.22
C GLY A 625 60.00 28.31 -0.07
N SER A 626 60.38 29.27 -0.91
CA SER A 626 59.64 29.64 -2.13
C SER A 626 59.75 28.57 -3.22
N ILE A 627 58.83 27.61 -3.23
CA ILE A 627 58.63 26.65 -4.33
C ILE A 627 57.34 27.01 -5.06
N SER A 628 57.43 27.15 -6.39
CA SER A 628 56.29 27.41 -7.26
C SER A 628 55.47 26.14 -7.51
N SER A 629 54.68 25.73 -6.53
CA SER A 629 53.54 24.83 -6.77
C SER A 629 52.31 25.66 -7.12
N SER A 630 51.76 25.47 -8.33
CA SER A 630 50.36 25.82 -8.59
C SER A 630 49.49 25.18 -7.49
N PRO A 631 48.41 25.84 -7.02
CA PRO A 631 47.46 25.16 -6.16
C PRO A 631 46.98 23.88 -6.84
N PRO A 632 46.87 22.74 -6.14
CA PRO A 632 46.02 21.67 -6.65
C PRO A 632 44.63 22.28 -6.90
N PRO A 633 43.88 21.83 -7.93
CA PRO A 633 42.52 22.29 -8.11
C PRO A 633 41.77 22.05 -6.79
N SER A 634 41.16 23.10 -6.24
CA SER A 634 40.41 23.01 -4.99
C SER A 634 39.48 21.80 -5.07
N PRO A 635 39.45 20.91 -4.06
CA PRO A 635 38.55 19.76 -4.08
C PRO A 635 37.15 20.28 -4.37
N VAL A 636 36.52 19.77 -5.43
CA VAL A 636 35.24 20.33 -5.90
C VAL A 636 34.21 20.04 -4.83
N GLN A 637 33.97 21.05 -4.00
CA GLN A 637 33.11 20.93 -2.85
C GLN A 637 31.69 20.92 -3.39
N HIS A 638 31.18 19.72 -3.67
CA HIS A 638 29.87 19.46 -4.28
C HIS A 638 28.76 19.84 -3.30
N SER A 639 28.57 21.14 -3.12
CA SER A 639 27.44 21.73 -2.41
C SER A 639 26.13 21.24 -3.00
N MET A 640 25.14 20.99 -2.14
CA MET A 640 23.80 20.65 -2.56
C MET A 640 23.24 21.74 -3.49
N PRO A 641 22.73 21.40 -4.69
CA PRO A 641 22.20 22.36 -5.64
C PRO A 641 21.11 23.22 -5.01
N ALA A 642 21.07 24.51 -5.37
CA ALA A 642 20.28 25.52 -4.67
C ALA A 642 18.79 25.12 -4.49
N LEU A 643 18.17 24.52 -5.51
CA LEU A 643 16.78 24.02 -5.45
C LEU A 643 16.56 23.00 -4.33
N PHE A 644 17.49 22.06 -4.12
CA PHE A 644 17.38 21.00 -3.11
C PHE A 644 17.81 21.46 -1.71
N ALA A 645 18.67 22.48 -1.63
CA ALA A 645 19.10 23.12 -0.39
C ALA A 645 18.09 24.14 0.17
N ASP A 646 17.08 24.52 -0.63
CA ASP A 646 16.04 25.48 -0.24
C ASP A 646 14.95 24.89 0.67
N ALA A 647 14.39 25.72 1.54
CA ALA A 647 13.32 25.35 2.45
C ALA A 647 12.00 24.99 1.72
N GLY A 648 11.83 25.37 0.46
CA GLY A 648 10.78 24.87 -0.43
C GLY A 648 10.89 23.37 -0.69
N TRP A 649 12.10 22.82 -0.80
CA TRP A 649 12.30 21.39 -1.02
C TRP A 649 11.82 20.59 0.20
N ASP A 650 12.29 20.94 1.40
CA ASP A 650 11.79 20.38 2.67
C ASP A 650 10.26 20.54 2.79
N LYS A 651 9.69 21.68 2.38
CA LYS A 651 8.25 21.99 2.53
C LYS A 651 7.35 21.17 1.60
N ILE A 652 7.69 21.00 0.32
CA ILE A 652 6.92 20.10 -0.58
C ILE A 652 7.12 18.63 -0.18
N ASN A 653 8.27 18.33 0.44
CA ASN A 653 8.62 17.03 1.00
C ASN A 653 8.16 16.83 2.46
N THR A 654 7.28 17.68 3.00
CA THR A 654 6.64 17.45 4.31
C THR A 654 5.13 17.30 4.14
N THR A 655 4.71 16.15 3.61
CA THR A 655 3.29 15.82 3.42
C THR A 655 2.57 15.72 4.78
N ILE A 656 1.62 16.64 5.02
CA ILE A 656 0.79 16.67 6.23
C ILE A 656 -0.55 15.96 5.99
N LEU A 657 -1.09 16.03 4.77
CA LEU A 657 -2.26 15.25 4.35
C LEU A 657 -1.83 14.31 3.22
N SER A 658 -1.52 13.07 3.57
CA SER A 658 -1.29 12.02 2.58
C SER A 658 -2.61 11.32 2.30
N THR A 659 -3.02 11.27 1.04
CA THR A 659 -4.36 10.85 0.62
C THR A 659 -4.28 9.83 -0.51
N SER A 660 -5.21 8.87 -0.58
CA SER A 660 -5.31 7.95 -1.72
C SER A 660 -6.72 7.34 -1.84
N ASN A 661 -7.15 7.12 -3.09
CA ASN A 661 -8.52 6.74 -3.46
C ASN A 661 -8.58 5.33 -4.08
N CYS A 662 -9.31 4.41 -3.44
CA CYS A 662 -9.40 3.00 -3.81
C CYS A 662 -10.86 2.57 -4.05
N GLY A 663 -11.53 3.23 -5.00
CA GLY A 663 -12.91 3.01 -5.41
C GLY A 663 -13.18 1.65 -6.08
N ASN A 664 -13.55 0.64 -5.29
CA ASN A 664 -14.03 -0.65 -5.80
C ASN A 664 -15.21 -1.22 -4.95
N PRO A 665 -16.27 -1.79 -5.56
CA PRO A 665 -17.38 -2.45 -4.84
C PRO A 665 -17.00 -3.64 -3.94
N SER A 666 -15.82 -4.25 -4.08
CA SER A 666 -15.33 -5.30 -3.18
C SER A 666 -14.82 -4.76 -1.83
N LEU A 667 -14.60 -3.45 -1.73
CA LEU A 667 -13.97 -2.82 -0.57
C LEU A 667 -14.97 -2.05 0.29
N ARG A 668 -14.94 -2.35 1.58
CA ARG A 668 -15.63 -1.60 2.62
C ARG A 668 -14.87 -0.32 2.96
N GLN A 669 -13.58 -0.46 3.26
CA GLN A 669 -12.65 0.61 3.62
C GLN A 669 -11.24 0.33 3.06
N PHE A 670 -10.40 1.35 3.05
CA PHE A 670 -8.98 1.29 2.69
C PHE A 670 -8.22 2.29 3.58
N GLY A 671 -6.98 2.00 3.97
CA GLY A 671 -6.18 2.93 4.74
C GLY A 671 -4.70 2.59 4.85
N PHE A 672 -3.96 3.51 5.45
CA PHE A 672 -2.51 3.46 5.66
C PHE A 672 -2.16 4.44 6.81
N GLY A 673 -0.95 4.39 7.36
CA GLY A 673 -0.54 5.29 8.43
C GLY A 673 -0.10 6.69 7.95
N PRO A 674 0.12 7.65 8.85
CA PRO A 674 0.51 9.01 8.48
C PRO A 674 1.97 9.09 8.03
N THR A 675 2.21 9.68 6.87
CA THR A 675 3.55 9.83 6.26
C THR A 675 4.44 10.87 6.95
N SER A 676 3.94 11.58 7.96
CA SER A 676 4.76 12.49 8.76
C SER A 676 4.27 12.50 10.20
N ALA A 677 5.17 12.84 11.15
CA ALA A 677 4.84 12.89 12.57
C ALA A 677 3.75 13.93 12.91
N GLU A 678 3.60 14.97 12.08
CA GLU A 678 2.52 15.97 12.21
C GLU A 678 1.36 15.73 11.22
N GLY A 679 1.29 14.56 10.57
CA GLY A 679 0.39 14.31 9.45
C GLY A 679 -0.81 13.38 9.73
N PHE A 680 -1.61 13.20 8.67
CA PHE A 680 -2.67 12.22 8.55
C PHE A 680 -2.41 11.28 7.35
N GLY A 681 -2.73 10.00 7.50
CA GLY A 681 -2.89 9.06 6.38
C GLY A 681 -4.39 8.88 6.10
N ILE A 682 -4.83 9.16 4.89
CA ILE A 682 -6.27 9.22 4.54
C ILE A 682 -6.55 8.31 3.34
N GLY A 683 -7.08 7.13 3.61
CA GLY A 683 -7.67 6.27 2.59
C GLY A 683 -9.14 6.64 2.37
N TYR A 684 -9.59 6.69 1.12
CA TYR A 684 -10.99 6.96 0.82
C TYR A 684 -11.52 6.14 -0.37
N ILE A 685 -12.84 5.97 -0.38
CA ILE A 685 -13.61 5.21 -1.38
C ILE A 685 -14.87 6.03 -1.69
N ILE A 686 -15.00 6.48 -2.95
CA ILE A 686 -16.20 7.19 -3.41
C ILE A 686 -17.17 6.19 -4.03
N LYS A 687 -18.21 5.81 -3.29
CA LYS A 687 -19.30 4.97 -3.77
C LYS A 687 -20.36 5.84 -4.46
N ASP A 688 -21.37 5.22 -5.08
CA ASP A 688 -22.37 5.96 -5.87
C ASP A 688 -23.29 6.85 -5.02
N GLY A 689 -23.75 6.31 -3.89
CA GLY A 689 -24.64 6.97 -2.93
C GLY A 689 -23.98 7.40 -1.62
N SER A 690 -22.72 7.04 -1.39
CA SER A 690 -22.00 7.29 -0.13
C SER A 690 -20.50 7.59 -0.36
N ILE A 691 -19.82 8.04 0.69
CA ILE A 691 -18.36 8.18 0.75
C ILE A 691 -17.87 7.43 1.99
N SER A 692 -16.83 6.61 1.85
CA SER A 692 -16.20 5.88 2.96
C SER A 692 -14.76 6.38 3.11
N ILE A 693 -14.36 6.79 4.32
CA ILE A 693 -13.02 7.33 4.62
C ILE A 693 -12.46 6.65 5.87
N CYS A 694 -11.17 6.30 5.84
CA CYS A 694 -10.36 5.95 7.00
C CYS A 694 -9.23 6.98 7.17
N ALA A 695 -9.19 7.65 8.32
CA ALA A 695 -8.12 8.56 8.69
C ALA A 695 -7.29 7.98 9.85
N SER A 696 -5.97 7.96 9.66
CA SER A 696 -4.98 7.64 10.69
C SER A 696 -4.15 8.87 11.06
N SER A 697 -3.65 8.95 12.29
CA SER A 697 -2.75 10.03 12.71
C SER A 697 -1.85 9.61 13.87
N LYS A 698 -0.76 10.35 14.12
CA LYS A 698 0.02 10.23 15.37
C LYS A 698 -0.46 11.29 16.37
N HIS A 699 -1.30 10.89 17.33
CA HIS A 699 -1.90 11.72 18.38
C HIS A 699 -2.47 13.09 17.94
N ARG A 700 -3.17 13.17 16.80
CA ARG A 700 -3.93 14.36 16.38
C ARG A 700 -5.38 14.23 16.84
N GLN A 701 -6.21 15.26 16.68
CA GLN A 701 -7.64 15.14 17.00
C GLN A 701 -8.37 14.36 15.89
N THR A 702 -8.10 13.06 15.77
CA THR A 702 -8.42 12.23 14.60
C THR A 702 -9.93 12.09 14.38
N SER A 703 -10.67 11.77 15.44
CA SER A 703 -12.14 11.74 15.42
C SER A 703 -12.71 13.12 15.07
N ARG A 704 -12.19 14.21 15.65
CA ARG A 704 -12.67 15.58 15.36
C ARG A 704 -12.39 16.02 13.92
N PHE A 705 -11.34 15.52 13.28
CA PHE A 705 -11.10 15.74 11.85
C PHE A 705 -12.11 14.97 10.99
N ILE A 706 -12.50 13.76 11.39
CA ILE A 706 -13.62 13.03 10.78
C ILE A 706 -14.97 13.76 11.02
N ASP A 707 -15.24 14.23 12.23
CA ASP A 707 -16.44 15.02 12.55
C ASP A 707 -16.48 16.32 11.73
N ALA A 708 -15.32 16.96 11.51
CA ALA A 708 -15.18 18.13 10.66
C ALA A 708 -15.32 17.81 9.17
N LEU A 709 -14.99 16.59 8.72
CA LEU A 709 -15.24 16.10 7.36
C LEU A 709 -16.71 15.77 7.13
N GLU A 710 -17.37 15.06 8.05
CA GLU A 710 -18.82 14.86 7.98
C GLU A 710 -19.54 16.21 8.04
N SER A 711 -19.16 17.08 8.99
CA SER A 711 -19.67 18.45 9.07
C SER A 711 -19.37 19.22 7.78
N TYR A 712 -18.22 19.03 7.14
CA TYR A 712 -17.93 19.63 5.84
C TYR A 712 -18.72 19.02 4.69
N PHE A 713 -19.10 17.73 4.67
CA PHE A 713 -19.99 17.21 3.62
C PHE A 713 -21.46 17.57 3.88
N LEU A 714 -21.86 17.56 5.15
CA LEU A 714 -23.07 18.20 5.68
C LEU A 714 -22.99 19.73 5.70
N GLU A 715 -21.88 20.33 5.23
CA GLU A 715 -21.63 21.74 4.86
C GLU A 715 -21.06 21.85 3.41
N ILE A 716 -21.15 20.77 2.64
CA ILE A 716 -20.92 20.55 1.19
C ILE A 716 -22.19 20.83 0.37
N ARG A 717 -23.26 20.45 1.04
CA ARG A 717 -24.54 20.06 0.46
C ARG A 717 -25.70 21.05 0.72
N LYS A 718 -25.72 22.40 0.76
CA LYS A 718 -26.95 23.28 0.84
C LYS A 718 -26.81 24.38 -0.17
N LEU A 719 -25.69 25.11 -0.14
CA LEU A 719 -25.40 26.17 -1.10
C LEU A 719 -25.61 25.63 -2.53
N LEU A 720 -25.20 24.39 -2.81
CA LEU A 720 -25.57 23.64 -4.03
C LEU A 720 -27.10 23.59 -4.33
N ARG A 721 -27.97 23.04 -3.45
CA ARG A 721 -29.45 23.10 -3.66
C ARG A 721 -30.00 24.53 -3.64
N GLN A 722 -29.42 25.44 -2.85
CA GLN A 722 -29.90 26.81 -2.64
C GLN A 722 -29.65 27.67 -3.88
N ILE A 723 -28.53 27.45 -4.56
CA ILE A 723 -28.23 27.96 -5.91
C ILE A 723 -29.15 27.27 -6.91
N LYS A 724 -29.22 25.93 -6.93
CA LYS A 724 -30.06 25.18 -7.89
C LYS A 724 -31.55 25.59 -7.82
N ARG A 725 -32.10 25.77 -6.63
CA ARG A 725 -33.48 26.29 -6.38
C ARG A 725 -33.67 27.76 -6.77
N ARG A 726 -32.62 28.58 -6.83
CA ARG A 726 -32.68 29.96 -7.34
C ARG A 726 -32.58 30.02 -8.87
N GLY A 727 -31.85 29.10 -9.50
CA GLY A 727 -31.77 29.01 -10.96
C GLY A 727 -33.05 28.54 -11.65
N THR A 728 -33.87 27.72 -10.98
CA THR A 728 -35.08 27.10 -11.57
C THR A 728 -36.38 27.84 -11.26
N SER A 729 -36.37 29.15 -10.96
CA SER A 729 -37.57 29.86 -10.48
C SER A 729 -38.57 30.28 -11.58
N THR A 730 -38.24 30.01 -12.86
CA THR A 730 -39.06 30.36 -14.04
C THR A 730 -40.19 29.37 -14.33
N ASP A 731 -40.10 28.12 -13.87
CA ASP A 731 -41.11 27.09 -14.14
C ASP A 731 -41.61 26.43 -12.85
N LYS A 732 -42.88 26.69 -12.50
CA LYS A 732 -43.46 26.38 -11.18
C LYS A 732 -44.42 25.19 -11.16
N THR A 733 -44.64 24.54 -12.31
CA THR A 733 -45.79 23.65 -12.50
C THR A 733 -45.49 22.17 -12.17
N ALA A 734 -44.23 21.74 -12.31
CA ALA A 734 -43.85 20.33 -12.20
C ALA A 734 -43.61 19.82 -10.76
N THR A 735 -43.38 20.70 -9.78
CA THR A 735 -42.71 20.33 -8.52
C THR A 735 -43.57 19.50 -7.56
N ARG A 736 -44.90 19.64 -7.60
CA ARG A 736 -45.82 18.99 -6.64
C ARG A 736 -45.93 17.46 -6.75
N ALA A 737 -45.51 16.87 -7.87
CA ALA A 737 -45.61 15.42 -8.07
C ALA A 737 -44.49 14.62 -7.38
N ARG A 738 -43.29 15.19 -7.22
CA ARG A 738 -42.09 14.46 -6.74
C ARG A 738 -41.87 14.52 -5.22
N GLU A 739 -42.59 15.35 -4.48
CA GLU A 739 -42.44 15.45 -3.01
C GLU A 739 -43.21 14.35 -2.23
N ALA A 740 -43.84 13.40 -2.93
CA ALA A 740 -44.60 12.30 -2.33
C ALA A 740 -43.78 11.01 -2.09
N GLU A 741 -42.65 10.83 -2.80
CA GLU A 741 -41.92 9.55 -2.86
C GLU A 741 -40.78 9.45 -1.82
N ASP A 742 -40.15 10.58 -1.44
CA ASP A 742 -38.99 10.66 -0.52
C ASP A 742 -39.34 10.53 0.98
N ARG A 743 -40.29 9.67 1.38
CA ARG A 743 -40.58 9.37 2.81
C ARG A 743 -40.08 7.97 3.21
N PRO A 744 -39.18 7.84 4.21
CA PRO A 744 -38.75 6.53 4.68
C PRO A 744 -39.89 5.79 5.38
N LEU A 745 -40.20 4.57 4.92
CA LEU A 745 -41.21 3.70 5.52
C LEU A 745 -40.63 2.99 6.75
N ALA A 746 -41.21 3.25 7.93
CA ALA A 746 -40.87 2.55 9.16
C ALA A 746 -41.32 1.07 9.11
N THR A 747 -40.51 0.19 9.69
CA THR A 747 -40.70 -1.27 9.65
C THR A 747 -41.99 -1.72 10.36
N ARG A 748 -42.79 -2.56 9.70
CA ARG A 748 -43.90 -3.29 10.33
C ARG A 748 -44.12 -4.65 9.66
N LEU A 749 -43.99 -5.73 10.43
CA LEU A 749 -44.28 -7.08 9.98
C LEU A 749 -45.80 -7.30 9.82
N LYS A 750 -46.22 -8.01 8.76
CA LYS A 750 -47.05 -9.25 8.85
C LYS A 750 -47.45 -9.88 7.50
N SER A 751 -46.96 -11.11 7.28
CA SER A 751 -47.65 -12.31 6.76
C SER A 751 -48.67 -12.27 5.59
N ARG A 752 -48.44 -13.21 4.64
CA ARG A 752 -49.41 -13.98 3.81
C ARG A 752 -50.19 -13.26 2.69
N GLY A 753 -49.96 -13.71 1.45
CA GLY A 753 -50.76 -13.47 0.23
C GLY A 753 -50.22 -14.29 -0.95
N ARG A 754 -51.03 -14.62 -1.97
CA ARG A 754 -50.67 -15.54 -3.08
C ARG A 754 -51.46 -15.16 -4.35
N ILE A 755 -50.96 -15.52 -5.55
CA ILE A 755 -51.75 -15.69 -6.83
C ILE A 755 -52.23 -14.37 -7.50
N ILE A 756 -52.25 -14.16 -8.84
CA ILE A 756 -51.69 -14.88 -10.04
C ILE A 756 -51.80 -13.99 -11.32
N LEU A 757 -51.00 -14.24 -12.38
CA LEU A 757 -51.11 -13.85 -13.83
C LEU A 757 -51.46 -12.39 -14.26
N GLY A 758 -51.07 -11.88 -15.45
CA GLY A 758 -50.17 -12.39 -16.51
C GLY A 758 -50.32 -11.67 -17.88
N ASP A 759 -49.29 -11.79 -18.73
CA ASP A 759 -49.24 -11.55 -20.21
C ASP A 759 -49.46 -10.13 -20.82
N GLY A 760 -49.00 -9.90 -22.07
CA GLY A 760 -49.31 -8.67 -22.86
C GLY A 760 -48.22 -8.03 -23.75
N ALA A 761 -47.91 -8.60 -24.92
CA ALA A 761 -46.77 -8.28 -25.79
C ALA A 761 -46.77 -6.97 -26.65
N LYS A 762 -45.56 -6.44 -26.92
CA LYS A 762 -45.03 -5.77 -28.16
C LYS A 762 -45.67 -4.51 -28.78
N GLN A 763 -44.85 -3.48 -29.08
CA GLN A 763 -44.67 -2.91 -30.44
C GLN A 763 -43.36 -2.07 -30.58
N GLN A 764 -43.10 -1.43 -31.74
CA GLN A 764 -41.76 -1.04 -32.24
C GLN A 764 -41.48 0.49 -32.37
N THR A 765 -40.19 0.79 -32.63
CA THR A 765 -39.45 2.03 -33.01
C THR A 765 -40.00 2.78 -34.25
N PRO A 766 -39.47 3.95 -34.72
CA PRO A 766 -38.21 4.64 -34.35
C PRO A 766 -38.25 6.20 -34.25
N SER A 767 -37.13 6.83 -33.84
CA SER A 767 -36.46 7.97 -34.55
C SER A 767 -35.21 8.45 -33.79
N GLU A 768 -34.31 9.16 -34.48
CA GLU A 768 -32.96 9.53 -34.01
C GLU A 768 -32.88 10.99 -33.51
N SER A 769 -31.97 11.28 -32.58
CA SER A 769 -31.35 12.61 -32.49
C SER A 769 -30.00 12.57 -31.76
N VAL A 770 -28.99 13.15 -32.43
CA VAL A 770 -27.71 13.73 -31.97
C VAL A 770 -27.22 13.34 -30.57
N ALA A 771 -26.05 12.69 -30.53
CA ALA A 771 -25.21 12.63 -29.33
C ALA A 771 -24.18 13.78 -29.34
N ASP A 772 -24.17 14.59 -28.28
CA ASP A 772 -23.02 15.42 -27.91
C ASP A 772 -22.14 14.63 -26.92
N GLU A 773 -20.82 14.69 -27.07
CA GLU A 773 -19.87 13.90 -26.28
C GLU A 773 -19.47 14.66 -24.98
N GLU A 774 -19.86 14.14 -23.80
CA GLU A 774 -19.35 14.63 -22.51
C GLU A 774 -18.07 13.87 -22.10
N GLU A 775 -16.93 14.57 -22.05
CA GLU A 775 -15.64 14.01 -21.60
C GLU A 775 -15.63 13.74 -20.07
N ASP A 776 -16.10 12.57 -19.61
CA ASP A 776 -15.92 12.13 -18.22
C ASP A 776 -14.46 11.75 -17.95
N ASP A 777 -13.65 12.73 -17.56
CA ASP A 777 -12.22 12.57 -17.36
C ASP A 777 -11.86 11.96 -15.99
N GLY A 778 -12.40 10.76 -15.74
CA GLY A 778 -11.97 9.84 -14.69
C GLY A 778 -10.53 9.37 -14.92
N LEU A 779 -9.57 10.23 -14.59
CA LEU A 779 -8.15 9.96 -14.38
C LEU A 779 -7.78 10.71 -13.09
N GLY A 780 -7.79 9.98 -11.97
CA GLY A 780 -7.67 10.52 -10.61
C GLY A 780 -8.35 9.57 -9.63
N GLY A 781 -7.57 8.96 -8.74
CA GLY A 781 -7.98 7.80 -7.95
C GLY A 781 -8.26 6.52 -8.76
N TYR A 782 -8.30 5.38 -8.07
CA TYR A 782 -8.72 4.12 -8.70
C TYR A 782 -10.24 4.03 -8.71
N GLY A 783 -10.87 4.22 -9.87
CA GLY A 783 -12.30 4.07 -10.04
C GLY A 783 -12.64 3.26 -11.29
N PHE A 784 -13.09 2.01 -11.10
CA PHE A 784 -13.59 1.17 -12.19
C PHE A 784 -15.12 1.11 -12.13
N PHE A 785 -15.78 1.43 -13.25
CA PHE A 785 -17.23 1.25 -13.40
C PHE A 785 -17.58 1.10 -14.89
N ASP A 786 -18.05 -0.08 -15.26
CA ASP A 786 -19.09 -0.20 -16.28
C ASP A 786 -20.29 -0.92 -15.64
N ALA A 787 -21.29 -0.12 -15.27
CA ALA A 787 -22.57 -0.57 -14.74
C ALA A 787 -23.61 0.54 -14.96
N GLY A 788 -24.11 0.65 -16.19
CA GLY A 788 -25.19 1.59 -16.51
C GLY A 788 -26.47 1.32 -15.72
N MET A 789 -27.23 2.39 -15.46
CA MET A 789 -28.60 2.42 -14.91
C MET A 789 -28.79 2.19 -13.39
N LEU A 790 -28.68 3.27 -12.58
CA LEU A 790 -29.88 3.86 -11.95
C LEU A 790 -29.70 5.34 -11.50
N ARG A 791 -29.82 6.30 -12.44
CA ARG A 791 -29.69 7.75 -12.16
C ARG A 791 -31.03 8.39 -11.75
N GLN A 792 -31.53 8.13 -10.54
CA GLN A 792 -32.72 8.81 -9.96
C GLN A 792 -32.67 8.89 -8.42
N ALA A 793 -33.47 9.79 -7.82
CA ALA A 793 -33.52 10.13 -6.37
C ALA A 793 -32.18 10.63 -5.75
N LEU A 794 -31.80 11.91 -5.87
CA LEU A 794 -32.27 13.09 -5.09
C LEU A 794 -31.41 13.47 -3.85
N ASN A 795 -30.51 14.44 -4.09
CA ASN A 795 -30.00 15.50 -3.16
C ASN A 795 -30.78 15.70 -1.82
N ALA A 796 -30.17 15.83 -0.62
CA ALA A 796 -30.92 16.19 0.61
C ALA A 796 -30.24 16.96 1.81
N ASN A 797 -29.16 17.71 1.59
CA ASN A 797 -28.85 19.06 2.12
C ASN A 797 -29.39 19.63 3.49
N ARG A 798 -28.69 20.33 4.45
CA ARG A 798 -27.29 20.69 4.94
C ARG A 798 -27.45 21.84 6.00
N ALA A 799 -26.43 22.24 6.78
CA ALA A 799 -26.16 23.64 7.27
C ALA A 799 -27.00 24.22 8.45
N GLN A 800 -26.49 25.08 9.38
CA GLN A 800 -25.23 25.89 9.38
C GLN A 800 -24.85 26.53 10.77
N VAL A 801 -23.55 26.84 10.97
CA VAL A 801 -22.89 28.00 11.70
C VAL A 801 -23.13 28.22 13.23
N GLU A 802 -22.14 28.25 14.16
CA GLU A 802 -20.95 29.14 14.43
C GLU A 802 -21.24 30.61 14.87
N PRO A 803 -20.29 31.40 15.45
CA PRO A 803 -19.03 31.12 16.20
C PRO A 803 -18.83 32.00 17.49
N VAL A 804 -17.62 32.02 18.10
CA VAL A 804 -16.79 33.24 18.42
C VAL A 804 -15.49 32.88 19.21
N GLU A 805 -14.46 33.73 19.08
CA GLU A 805 -13.02 33.60 19.40
C GLU A 805 -12.59 33.60 20.91
N ARG A 806 -11.40 33.06 21.27
CA ARG A 806 -10.10 33.82 21.38
C ARG A 806 -8.85 33.04 21.84
N ASP A 807 -7.72 33.61 21.41
CA ASP A 807 -6.28 33.29 21.54
C ASP A 807 -5.70 32.67 22.84
N VAL A 808 -4.60 31.90 22.71
CA VAL A 808 -3.21 32.40 22.98
C VAL A 808 -2.12 31.38 22.57
N ILE A 809 -1.01 31.89 22.04
CA ILE A 809 0.16 31.17 21.50
C ILE A 809 1.02 30.48 22.58
N ARG A 810 1.53 29.26 22.31
CA ARG A 810 2.82 28.76 22.84
C ARG A 810 3.53 27.81 21.85
N ARG A 811 4.83 27.59 22.06
CA ARG A 811 5.81 27.14 21.03
C ARG A 811 6.30 25.70 21.22
N ASN A 812 6.62 25.07 20.08
CA ASN A 812 7.66 24.09 19.79
C ASN A 812 8.01 22.99 20.82
N ILE A 813 7.98 21.72 20.38
CA ILE A 813 9.10 20.75 20.43
C ILE A 813 8.73 19.53 19.57
N GLY A 814 9.69 19.00 18.80
CA GLY A 814 9.53 17.81 17.95
C GLY A 814 10.39 17.88 16.69
N ARG A 815 11.15 16.81 16.39
CA ARG A 815 11.85 16.68 15.09
C ARG A 815 10.87 16.15 14.04
N ARG A 816 10.99 16.63 12.80
CA ARG A 816 10.12 16.27 11.67
C ARG A 816 10.78 15.21 10.80
N LEU A 817 9.95 14.34 10.20
CA LEU A 817 10.32 13.40 9.14
C LEU A 817 10.18 14.08 7.77
N ARG A 818 11.06 13.74 6.82
CA ARG A 818 11.13 14.33 5.47
C ARG A 818 10.81 13.29 4.38
N LEU A 819 10.29 13.71 3.22
CA LEU A 819 10.24 12.84 2.01
C LEU A 819 11.63 12.60 1.38
N ALA A 820 12.65 13.37 1.76
CA ALA A 820 14.05 13.06 1.46
C ALA A 820 14.66 12.01 2.43
N GLU A 821 13.87 11.52 3.38
CA GLU A 821 14.18 10.46 4.35
C GLU A 821 13.13 9.34 4.26
N TYR A 822 12.65 9.03 3.04
CA TYR A 822 11.53 8.12 2.72
C TYR A 822 11.94 7.08 1.65
#